data_AF-A0A1G6ZDT6-F1
#
_entry.id   AF-A0A1G6ZDT6-F1
#
_cell.length_a   1.000
_cell.length_b   1.000
_cell.length_c   1.000
_cell.angle_alpha   90.00
_cell.angle_beta   90.00
_cell.angle_gamma   90.00
#
_symmetry.space_group_name_H-M   'P 1'
#
loop_
_entity.id
_entity.type
_entity.pdbx_description
1 polymer ?
#
loop_
_entity_poly.entity_id
_entity_poly.type
_entity_poly.pdbx_seq_one_letter_code
_entity_poly.pdbx_strand_id
1 'polypeptide(L)'
;MKITLFLTIILLTTVTVISQVPVGVRTLIPPSPNVGSLLKFTESPVSKFNGLPEISLPVYTIKGKGVEFPIKLMYHSGGVKVTEAASWVGMSWALVSGGVISQSIRGVSDLSINGRFNTSPSNTNALITPSACELKAVCDGRLDSEPDIFYFNVNGKSGEFFFDDSRSIQQMYDQKLKITTAGVPTLDISSWIITDLDGTQYIFEEQEQMTNWSRRVSGATVLDNGSPGDIPSGTPKSWLLTKIKMTNGDFIYFNYESSYFVDHIYNSDTKTFQDASQSCPGGVTPSVDPVSEMKNYQVQKATQGRRLQSIDFPGGTIRFITGASRCDIYGDKFLDKIIVEDNNGAKIEEVILRYKYFIGNNSYLPEQVDCSSEPEPAMYPGYMSPNTYKDRRLFLVAVDQIGQNNNKLGSYTFEYENSIGLPNRFSSEQDWWGFYNGNGYSSLLQNLYITDERIDNINRRDIYGRSSSFLHAKQGSLKKISYPTGGYTEFEYELNSLPTTYGPSRVFHPEKTYTTSGSNSDQPLDDILINNGTQSVTLSFEVTKCIFGPNSPSVGFYIKDLNSNTIVVSANQVMSETSGEMSFSLSSGSYRLFSYAPAPFPCTYTIKIRPWSDLPTPQVNYDNGGLRVKKITSYDPVADKRTYKLYDYTELINGNKVSTGRSSLPYSKFRNDYVSWHSYCISQVGGAGQYEGSGKYLTVNSTTNYPLSSNQNNTIGYSKVTERTVDDQNNDLGYTLYEYTNLQDYLIGADVAFAGNSYFFLSGSDKYPWEPILSNAAHRGKPLRIEEYKKSTGGYKKIRSQKFTYTYVKKPGVTYGFVASYSFASRHQNYVSCQNSTATVPEFDAFRYSRYHLESEYDLLSSVVTEEIDDMDNTLMTSTVYEYNEQNLKPSKTTVTNSTGTTVMLIKYPNDFNGVTGVDRISSGIKALQDAYALNRPIEHEVRKKVNQTDIGTVSSVFNSYNASNLEPDRIYSAEFVVPVVNFSSASVSSGTVVKDNRYRQRVSFDQYDTRGNILEQQKSNNVREVYLWGYDGLYPVAKIVGSDNAIVGTVITQAQIDAAINNDQTLRTLLNTLRIDARTKNALVTTYTYMPLVGMTSETDPSGRTIYYEYDSFGRLNLVKDDNGRILKKICYNYAGQPVNCN
;
A
#
# COMPACT_ATOMS: atom_id res chain seq x y z
N MET A 1 -8.92 -32.24 -46.29
CA MET A 1 -9.47 -31.36 -47.35
C MET A 1 -10.74 -30.72 -46.81
N LYS A 2 -10.84 -29.38 -46.81
CA LYS A 2 -11.82 -28.51 -46.11
C LYS A 2 -11.57 -28.20 -44.61
N ILE A 3 -10.38 -27.69 -44.27
CA ILE A 3 -10.14 -26.77 -43.14
C ILE A 3 -9.08 -25.76 -43.61
N THR A 4 -9.43 -24.99 -44.64
CA THR A 4 -8.50 -24.04 -45.29
C THR A 4 -9.18 -22.69 -45.58
N LEU A 5 -10.20 -22.32 -44.79
CA LEU A 5 -10.97 -21.09 -45.02
C LEU A 5 -11.41 -20.35 -43.73
N PHE A 6 -10.66 -20.49 -42.62
CA PHE A 6 -10.95 -19.76 -41.37
C PHE A 6 -9.74 -19.00 -40.79
N LEU A 7 -8.60 -18.97 -41.51
CA LEU A 7 -7.35 -18.34 -41.04
C LEU A 7 -7.00 -17.02 -41.77
N THR A 8 -7.89 -16.49 -42.61
CA THR A 8 -7.64 -15.30 -43.44
C THR A 8 -8.51 -14.08 -43.08
N ILE A 9 -9.24 -14.11 -41.95
CA ILE A 9 -10.08 -12.99 -41.46
C ILE A 9 -9.75 -12.67 -39.97
N ILE A 10 -8.48 -12.79 -39.56
CA ILE A 10 -7.97 -12.25 -38.28
C ILE A 10 -6.71 -11.42 -38.56
N LEU A 11 -6.84 -10.48 -39.50
CA LEU A 11 -5.81 -9.47 -39.82
C LEU A 11 -6.46 -8.10 -40.02
N LEU A 12 -7.45 -7.78 -39.18
CA LEU A 12 -8.04 -6.45 -39.03
C LEU A 12 -7.65 -5.90 -37.66
N THR A 13 -6.50 -5.23 -37.66
CA THR A 13 -6.26 -3.95 -36.97
C THR A 13 -6.91 -3.77 -35.59
N THR A 14 -6.19 -4.12 -34.52
CA THR A 14 -6.27 -3.35 -33.26
C THR A 14 -5.45 -2.07 -33.43
N VAL A 15 -5.92 -1.20 -34.31
CA VAL A 15 -5.55 0.21 -34.23
C VAL A 15 -6.69 0.86 -33.46
N THR A 16 -6.50 1.12 -32.17
CA THR A 16 -7.24 2.20 -31.53
C THR A 16 -6.73 3.51 -32.12
N VAL A 17 -7.10 3.77 -33.38
CA VAL A 17 -7.16 5.16 -33.83
C VAL A 17 -8.23 5.74 -32.92
N ILE A 18 -7.84 6.62 -32.01
CA ILE A 18 -8.79 7.57 -31.42
C ILE A 18 -9.20 8.48 -32.59
N SER A 19 -10.10 7.97 -33.42
CA SER A 19 -10.77 8.67 -34.50
C SER A 19 -12.07 9.19 -33.94
N GLN A 20 -12.28 10.50 -34.08
CA GLN A 20 -13.42 11.28 -33.66
C GLN A 20 -13.77 11.10 -32.16
N VAL A 21 -13.41 12.09 -31.34
CA VAL A 21 -14.11 12.28 -30.06
C VAL A 21 -15.61 12.31 -30.40
N PRO A 22 -16.45 11.39 -29.88
CA PRO A 22 -17.86 11.37 -30.24
C PRO A 22 -18.51 12.67 -29.78
N VAL A 23 -18.77 13.59 -30.73
CA VAL A 23 -19.51 14.82 -30.44
C VAL A 23 -20.99 14.52 -30.64
N GLY A 24 -21.69 14.24 -29.55
CA GLY A 24 -23.08 13.81 -29.58
C GLY A 24 -23.87 14.26 -28.36
N VAL A 25 -25.20 14.23 -28.49
CA VAL A 25 -26.12 14.37 -27.35
C VAL A 25 -25.86 13.26 -26.34
N ARG A 26 -26.05 13.56 -25.05
CA ARG A 26 -25.90 12.54 -24.00
C ARG A 26 -27.04 11.53 -24.12
N THR A 27 -26.69 10.25 -24.18
CA THR A 27 -27.65 9.15 -24.01
C THR A 27 -27.94 8.99 -22.52
N LEU A 28 -29.15 9.39 -22.12
CA LEU A 28 -29.60 9.36 -20.73
C LEU A 28 -30.37 8.09 -20.36
N ILE A 29 -30.74 7.30 -21.37
CA ILE A 29 -31.51 6.08 -21.20
C ILE A 29 -30.51 4.99 -20.78
N PRO A 30 -30.68 4.37 -19.59
CA PRO A 30 -29.84 3.26 -19.21
C PRO A 30 -30.02 2.13 -20.24
N PRO A 31 -28.92 1.51 -20.73
CA PRO A 31 -29.04 0.40 -21.64
C PRO A 31 -29.87 -0.70 -20.98
N SER A 32 -30.71 -1.39 -21.76
CA SER A 32 -31.37 -2.61 -21.29
C SER A 32 -30.30 -3.55 -20.71
N PRO A 33 -30.56 -4.23 -19.58
CA PRO A 33 -29.56 -5.07 -18.93
C PRO A 33 -28.92 -6.03 -19.94
N ASN A 34 -27.64 -5.82 -20.28
CA ASN A 34 -26.88 -6.73 -21.12
C ASN A 34 -26.42 -7.91 -20.27
N VAL A 35 -26.60 -9.13 -20.79
CA VAL A 35 -26.40 -10.43 -20.10
C VAL A 35 -24.93 -10.74 -19.74
N GLY A 36 -24.01 -9.81 -20.00
CA GLY A 36 -22.58 -10.04 -19.94
C GLY A 36 -21.93 -9.65 -18.61
N SER A 37 -22.09 -10.46 -17.57
CA SER A 37 -21.15 -10.42 -16.42
C SER A 37 -20.94 -11.76 -15.69
N LEU A 38 -21.41 -12.88 -16.25
CA LEU A 38 -21.46 -14.15 -15.51
C LEU A 38 -20.13 -14.94 -15.47
N LEU A 39 -19.03 -14.43 -16.02
CA LEU A 39 -17.73 -15.13 -16.06
C LEU A 39 -16.51 -14.26 -15.69
N LYS A 40 -16.70 -13.07 -15.09
CA LYS A 40 -15.57 -12.19 -14.73
C LYS A 40 -15.01 -12.39 -13.31
N PHE A 41 -15.43 -13.42 -12.59
CA PHE A 41 -15.07 -13.61 -11.17
C PHE A 41 -14.06 -14.72 -10.89
N THR A 42 -13.39 -15.27 -11.92
CA THR A 42 -12.46 -16.40 -11.75
C THR A 42 -11.00 -16.02 -11.54
N GLU A 43 -10.65 -14.73 -11.57
CA GLU A 43 -9.30 -14.28 -11.25
C GLU A 43 -9.29 -13.36 -10.03
N SER A 44 -8.70 -13.83 -8.93
CA SER A 44 -8.23 -12.94 -7.87
C SER A 44 -6.90 -12.34 -8.34
N PRO A 45 -6.84 -11.04 -8.71
CA PRO A 45 -5.59 -10.44 -9.12
C PRO A 45 -4.58 -10.54 -7.98
N VAL A 46 -3.29 -10.59 -8.31
CA VAL A 46 -2.21 -10.59 -7.32
C VAL A 46 -1.47 -9.29 -7.52
N SER A 47 -1.27 -8.53 -6.44
CA SER A 47 -0.31 -7.43 -6.46
C SER A 47 1.08 -8.05 -6.66
N LYS A 48 1.56 -8.03 -7.91
CA LYS A 48 2.81 -8.72 -8.27
C LYS A 48 3.99 -8.15 -7.51
N PHE A 49 3.95 -6.87 -7.16
CA PHE A 49 5.00 -6.22 -6.40
C PHE A 49 5.18 -6.84 -5.00
N ASN A 50 4.11 -7.17 -4.29
CA ASN A 50 4.20 -7.67 -2.91
C ASN A 50 3.80 -9.14 -2.75
N GLY A 51 3.34 -9.79 -3.83
CA GLY A 51 2.95 -11.19 -3.85
C GLY A 51 1.65 -11.50 -3.09
N LEU A 52 0.81 -10.51 -2.81
CA LEU A 52 -0.46 -10.71 -2.11
C LEU A 52 -1.63 -10.84 -3.09
N PRO A 53 -2.43 -11.92 -3.01
CA PRO A 53 -3.73 -12.00 -3.67
C PRO A 53 -4.68 -10.90 -3.19
N GLU A 54 -5.24 -10.13 -4.13
CA GLU A 54 -6.27 -9.12 -3.92
C GLU A 54 -7.65 -9.79 -3.95
N ILE A 55 -8.04 -10.34 -2.82
CA ILE A 55 -9.33 -11.01 -2.65
C ILE A 55 -10.37 -9.98 -2.23
N SER A 56 -11.36 -9.76 -3.09
CA SER A 56 -12.50 -8.91 -2.79
C SER A 56 -13.81 -9.54 -3.22
N LEU A 57 -14.82 -9.45 -2.36
CA LEU A 57 -16.18 -9.91 -2.61
C LEU A 57 -17.11 -8.69 -2.66
N PRO A 58 -17.59 -8.28 -3.84
CA PRO A 58 -18.56 -7.19 -3.93
C PRO A 58 -19.85 -7.59 -3.23
N VAL A 59 -20.39 -6.66 -2.43
CA VAL A 59 -21.69 -6.80 -1.75
C VAL A 59 -22.74 -5.99 -2.51
N TYR A 60 -22.49 -4.69 -2.71
CA TYR A 60 -23.39 -3.80 -3.44
C TYR A 60 -22.60 -2.61 -3.99
N THR A 61 -23.10 -1.87 -4.97
CA THR A 61 -22.47 -0.62 -5.43
C THR A 61 -23.52 0.47 -5.50
N ILE A 62 -23.36 1.50 -4.65
CA ILE A 62 -24.21 2.68 -4.69
C ILE A 62 -23.86 3.46 -5.95
N LYS A 63 -24.87 3.77 -6.76
CA LYS A 63 -24.75 4.56 -7.98
C LYS A 63 -25.40 5.91 -7.75
N GLY A 64 -24.58 6.92 -7.50
CA GLY A 64 -24.97 8.32 -7.48
C GLY A 64 -24.58 9.01 -8.80
N LYS A 65 -25.01 10.25 -8.97
CA LYS A 65 -24.67 11.03 -10.17
C LYS A 65 -23.19 11.42 -10.16
N GLY A 66 -22.42 10.79 -11.04
CA GLY A 66 -20.97 11.02 -11.13
C GLY A 66 -20.15 10.35 -10.00
N VAL A 67 -20.80 9.56 -9.13
CA VAL A 67 -20.15 8.85 -8.02
C VAL A 67 -20.60 7.40 -8.03
N GLU A 68 -19.65 6.48 -8.12
CA GLU A 68 -19.87 5.06 -7.79
C GLU A 68 -19.16 4.78 -6.46
N PHE A 69 -19.90 4.21 -5.51
CA PHE A 69 -19.38 3.88 -4.19
C PHE A 69 -19.58 2.38 -3.92
N PRO A 70 -18.55 1.55 -4.13
CA PRO A 70 -18.66 0.10 -3.97
C PRO A 70 -18.56 -0.30 -2.50
N ILE A 71 -19.49 -1.15 -2.07
CA ILE A 71 -19.46 -1.86 -0.78
C ILE A 71 -18.98 -3.28 -1.04
N LYS A 72 -17.89 -3.65 -0.37
CA LYS A 72 -17.24 -4.95 -0.59
C LYS A 72 -16.54 -5.46 0.66
N LEU A 73 -16.42 -6.77 0.78
CA LEU A 73 -15.54 -7.41 1.75
C LEU A 73 -14.16 -7.59 1.10
N MET A 74 -13.09 -7.26 1.82
CA MET A 74 -11.71 -7.44 1.37
C MET A 74 -10.96 -8.31 2.36
N TYR A 75 -10.16 -9.25 1.86
CA TYR A 75 -9.30 -10.12 2.66
C TYR A 75 -7.83 -9.73 2.50
N HIS A 76 -7.10 -9.63 3.60
CA HIS A 76 -5.65 -9.45 3.61
C HIS A 76 -4.95 -10.82 3.68
N SER A 77 -4.13 -11.11 2.68
CA SER A 77 -3.52 -12.43 2.43
C SER A 77 -2.08 -12.57 2.94
N GLY A 78 -1.59 -11.62 3.75
CA GLY A 78 -0.20 -11.63 4.25
C GLY A 78 0.09 -12.59 5.40
N GLY A 79 -0.91 -13.34 5.85
CA GLY A 79 -0.85 -14.20 7.05
C GLY A 79 -1.40 -13.51 8.30
N VAL A 80 -1.67 -14.29 9.35
CA VAL A 80 -2.28 -13.80 10.60
C VAL A 80 -1.19 -13.58 11.64
N LYS A 81 -1.12 -12.39 12.24
CA LYS A 81 -0.20 -12.15 13.36
C LYS A 81 -0.74 -12.75 14.65
N VAL A 82 0.14 -13.17 15.56
CA VAL A 82 -0.26 -13.79 16.84
C VAL A 82 -1.18 -12.88 17.64
N THR A 83 -0.86 -11.58 17.70
CA THR A 83 -1.61 -10.57 18.47
C THR A 83 -2.83 -9.99 17.72
N GLU A 84 -3.03 -10.35 16.45
CA GLU A 84 -4.10 -9.83 15.59
C GLU A 84 -5.49 -10.15 16.15
N ALA A 85 -6.38 -9.18 16.09
CA ALA A 85 -7.79 -9.32 16.43
C ALA A 85 -8.61 -9.32 15.14
N ALA A 86 -9.66 -10.14 15.08
CA ALA A 86 -10.58 -10.09 13.94
C ALA A 86 -11.33 -8.75 13.90
N SER A 87 -11.73 -8.32 12.70
CA SER A 87 -12.75 -7.28 12.59
C SER A 87 -14.13 -7.87 12.90
N TRP A 88 -15.16 -7.02 12.96
CA TRP A 88 -16.54 -7.48 13.05
C TRP A 88 -17.03 -8.33 11.87
N VAL A 89 -16.25 -8.43 10.78
CA VAL A 89 -16.50 -9.34 9.65
C VAL A 89 -15.51 -10.52 9.58
N GLY A 90 -14.76 -10.77 10.65
CA GLY A 90 -13.86 -11.93 10.79
C GLY A 90 -12.38 -11.62 10.58
N MET A 91 -11.54 -12.63 10.85
CA MET A 91 -10.09 -12.53 10.82
C MET A 91 -9.56 -12.16 9.44
N SER A 92 -8.71 -11.14 9.40
CA SER A 92 -8.10 -10.56 8.19
C SER A 92 -9.09 -10.14 7.09
N TRP A 93 -10.39 -10.11 7.38
CA TRP A 93 -11.43 -9.52 6.54
C TRP A 93 -11.74 -8.11 7.01
N ALA A 94 -12.01 -7.21 6.08
CA ALA A 94 -12.49 -5.86 6.34
C ALA A 94 -13.69 -5.54 5.44
N LEU A 95 -14.67 -4.85 5.99
CA LEU A 95 -15.76 -4.27 5.22
C LEU A 95 -15.33 -2.89 4.70
N VAL A 96 -15.26 -2.76 3.38
CA VAL A 96 -15.06 -1.47 2.72
C VAL A 96 -16.43 -0.90 2.40
N SER A 97 -16.94 -0.06 3.28
CA SER A 97 -18.28 0.55 3.17
C SER A 97 -18.33 2.00 3.65
N GLY A 98 -17.18 2.63 3.89
CA GLY A 98 -17.10 3.98 4.43
C GLY A 98 -15.75 4.61 4.10
N GLY A 99 -15.35 5.59 4.90
CA GLY A 99 -14.02 6.17 4.87
C GLY A 99 -13.58 6.56 6.27
N VAL A 100 -12.27 6.65 6.47
CA VAL A 100 -11.68 7.03 7.75
C VAL A 100 -10.49 7.96 7.53
N ILE A 101 -10.33 8.92 8.42
CA ILE A 101 -9.07 9.62 8.67
C ILE A 101 -8.60 9.21 10.05
N SER A 102 -7.40 8.64 10.18
CA SER A 102 -6.85 8.17 11.45
C SER A 102 -5.54 8.87 11.78
N GLN A 103 -5.40 9.35 13.01
CA GLN A 103 -4.17 9.96 13.53
C GLN A 103 -3.21 8.88 14.06
N SER A 104 -1.97 8.90 13.60
CA SER A 104 -0.86 8.20 14.23
C SER A 104 -0.01 9.19 15.00
N ILE A 105 -0.11 9.14 16.32
CA ILE A 105 0.65 10.02 17.20
C ILE A 105 2.14 9.66 17.14
N ARG A 106 3.01 10.63 16.88
CA ARG A 106 4.48 10.49 16.97
C ARG A 106 4.99 11.39 18.10
N GLY A 107 5.60 10.82 19.13
CA GLY A 107 5.94 11.57 20.33
C GLY A 107 4.68 11.97 21.11
N VAL A 108 4.29 13.24 21.04
CA VAL A 108 3.10 13.79 21.72
C VAL A 108 2.08 14.19 20.66
N SER A 109 0.78 14.09 20.96
CA SER A 109 -0.22 14.47 19.98
C SER A 109 -0.10 15.96 19.60
N ASP A 110 -0.03 16.27 18.31
CA ASP A 110 -0.01 17.64 17.76
C ASP A 110 -1.25 18.45 18.19
N LEU A 111 -2.35 17.75 18.43
CA LEU A 111 -3.62 18.31 18.88
C LEU A 111 -3.69 18.49 20.40
N SER A 112 -2.56 18.38 21.11
CA SER A 112 -2.47 18.56 22.57
C SER A 112 -1.71 19.83 22.96
N ILE A 113 -1.89 20.27 24.21
CA ILE A 113 -1.20 21.46 24.74
C ILE A 113 0.33 21.30 24.73
N ASN A 114 0.83 20.07 24.80
CA ASN A 114 2.26 19.76 24.79
C ASN A 114 2.75 19.27 23.40
N GLY A 115 1.87 19.21 22.41
CA GLY A 115 2.21 18.79 21.04
C GLY A 115 3.01 19.85 20.28
N ARG A 116 3.56 19.45 19.13
CA ARG A 116 4.46 20.25 18.30
C ARG A 116 4.00 21.68 18.06
N PHE A 117 2.69 21.93 17.89
CA PHE A 117 2.14 23.27 17.66
C PHE A 117 2.41 24.28 18.78
N ASN A 118 2.67 23.82 19.99
CA ASN A 118 2.88 24.63 21.18
C ASN A 118 4.29 24.47 21.78
N THR A 119 5.00 23.40 21.44
CA THR A 119 6.29 23.03 22.06
C THR A 119 7.43 22.81 21.07
N SER A 120 7.27 23.08 19.77
CA SER A 120 8.35 22.88 18.78
C SER A 120 9.61 23.71 19.09
N PRO A 121 10.83 23.18 18.82
CA PRO A 121 12.08 23.93 18.99
C PRO A 121 12.05 25.27 18.23
N SER A 122 12.19 26.37 18.97
CA SER A 122 11.97 27.74 18.45
C SER A 122 12.95 28.25 17.38
N ASN A 123 13.98 27.48 16.98
CA ASN A 123 14.94 27.89 15.95
C ASN A 123 15.47 26.69 15.12
N THR A 124 15.87 26.98 13.87
CA THR A 124 16.40 25.97 12.92
C THR A 124 17.70 25.31 13.39
N ASN A 125 18.50 25.98 14.23
CA ASN A 125 19.76 25.42 14.73
C ASN A 125 19.52 24.28 15.74
N ALA A 126 18.46 24.35 16.55
CA ALA A 126 18.06 23.29 17.48
C ALA A 126 17.61 22.02 16.75
N LEU A 127 17.00 22.14 15.56
CA LEU A 127 16.64 21.00 14.72
C LEU A 127 17.86 20.38 14.01
N ILE A 128 18.95 21.13 13.87
CA ILE A 128 20.20 20.69 13.24
C ILE A 128 21.20 20.13 14.27
N THR A 129 21.29 20.71 15.47
CA THR A 129 22.15 20.29 16.58
C THR A 129 21.44 20.53 17.91
N PRO A 130 20.54 19.62 18.34
CA PRO A 130 19.79 19.77 19.58
C PRO A 130 20.72 19.69 20.80
N SER A 131 20.45 20.54 21.79
CA SER A 131 21.12 20.49 23.09
C SER A 131 20.67 19.27 23.90
N ALA A 132 21.48 18.82 24.87
CA ALA A 132 21.10 17.74 25.77
C ALA A 132 19.79 18.03 26.54
N CYS A 133 19.48 19.30 26.79
CA CYS A 133 18.23 19.72 27.40
C CYS A 133 17.01 19.51 26.50
N GLU A 134 17.11 19.84 25.21
CA GLU A 134 16.04 19.59 24.24
C GLU A 134 15.85 18.08 24.04
N LEU A 135 16.95 17.32 23.94
CA LEU A 135 16.91 15.86 23.84
C LEU A 135 16.25 15.23 25.07
N LYS A 136 16.56 15.71 26.27
CA LYS A 136 15.89 15.29 27.51
C LYS A 136 14.41 15.64 27.49
N ALA A 137 14.06 16.86 27.07
CA ALA A 137 12.67 17.31 27.04
C ALA A 137 11.83 16.47 26.06
N VAL A 138 12.40 16.05 24.92
CA VAL A 138 11.77 15.09 23.98
C VAL A 138 11.63 13.71 24.63
N CYS A 139 12.69 13.17 25.24
CA CYS A 139 12.65 11.87 25.90
C CYS A 139 11.62 11.82 27.07
N ASP A 140 11.42 12.94 27.75
CA ASP A 140 10.46 13.09 28.86
C ASP A 140 9.03 13.46 28.38
N GLY A 141 8.80 13.64 27.08
CA GLY A 141 7.50 14.03 26.53
C GLY A 141 7.06 15.47 26.86
N ARG A 142 8.00 16.36 27.22
CA ARG A 142 7.76 17.79 27.47
C ARG A 142 7.93 18.67 26.22
N LEU A 143 8.69 18.18 25.26
CA LEU A 143 8.93 18.80 23.95
C LEU A 143 8.54 17.81 22.88
N ASP A 144 7.93 18.28 21.81
CA ASP A 144 7.59 17.45 20.68
C ASP A 144 8.28 17.96 19.40
N SER A 145 9.14 17.10 18.86
CA SER A 145 9.94 17.36 17.66
C SER A 145 9.43 16.59 16.44
N GLU A 146 8.32 15.86 16.58
CA GLU A 146 7.76 15.01 15.53
C GLU A 146 6.34 15.44 15.15
N PRO A 147 6.02 15.61 13.86
CA PRO A 147 4.64 15.89 13.49
C PRO A 147 3.86 14.57 13.46
N ASP A 148 2.58 14.64 13.82
CA ASP A 148 1.65 13.53 13.70
C ASP A 148 1.36 13.25 12.22
N ILE A 149 1.28 11.96 11.88
CA ILE A 149 0.89 11.53 10.53
C ILE A 149 -0.58 11.11 10.56
N PHE A 150 -1.37 11.71 9.68
CA PHE A 150 -2.76 11.39 9.43
C PHE A 150 -2.86 10.53 8.18
N TYR A 151 -3.59 9.41 8.28
CA TYR A 151 -3.87 8.51 7.16
C TYR A 151 -5.32 8.70 6.76
N PHE A 152 -5.62 8.76 5.47
CA PHE A 152 -7.00 8.71 4.98
C PHE A 152 -7.22 7.52 4.05
N ASN A 153 -8.43 6.97 4.08
CA ASN A 153 -8.94 6.05 3.07
C ASN A 153 -10.40 6.38 2.77
N VAL A 154 -10.73 6.68 1.51
CA VAL A 154 -12.10 6.95 1.09
C VAL A 154 -12.29 6.71 -0.41
N ASN A 155 -13.31 5.92 -0.77
CA ASN A 155 -13.72 5.66 -2.15
C ASN A 155 -12.56 5.38 -3.14
N GLY A 156 -11.70 4.42 -2.80
CA GLY A 156 -10.54 4.04 -3.63
C GLY A 156 -9.33 4.98 -3.55
N LYS A 157 -9.41 6.05 -2.76
CA LYS A 157 -8.31 6.98 -2.48
C LYS A 157 -7.73 6.67 -1.11
N SER A 158 -6.42 6.76 -0.99
CA SER A 158 -5.75 6.66 0.31
C SER A 158 -4.43 7.40 0.29
N GLY A 159 -4.01 7.94 1.43
CA GLY A 159 -2.73 8.63 1.53
C GLY A 159 -2.43 9.09 2.94
N GLU A 160 -1.30 9.78 3.06
CA GLU A 160 -0.74 10.28 4.31
C GLU A 160 -0.55 11.79 4.21
N PHE A 161 -0.87 12.51 5.28
CA PHE A 161 -0.62 13.94 5.39
C PHE A 161 -0.27 14.33 6.82
N PHE A 162 0.35 15.49 6.98
CA PHE A 162 0.77 16.05 8.26
C PHE A 162 0.61 17.57 8.25
N PHE A 163 0.75 18.20 9.40
CA PHE A 163 0.81 19.66 9.50
C PHE A 163 2.25 20.13 9.52
N ASP A 164 2.59 21.10 8.67
CA ASP A 164 3.88 21.78 8.77
C ASP A 164 3.91 22.78 9.94
N ASP A 165 5.06 23.40 10.18
CA ASP A 165 5.25 24.35 11.28
C ASP A 165 4.39 25.63 11.12
N SER A 166 3.82 25.88 9.93
CA SER A 166 2.84 26.95 9.68
C SER A 166 1.38 26.52 9.92
N ARG A 167 1.16 25.29 10.37
CA ARG A 167 -0.15 24.61 10.51
C ARG A 167 -0.87 24.40 9.17
N SER A 168 -0.13 24.36 8.08
CA SER A 168 -0.67 24.03 6.76
C SER A 168 -0.59 22.52 6.53
N ILE A 169 -1.63 21.97 5.89
CA ILE A 169 -1.70 20.53 5.60
C ILE A 169 -0.81 20.19 4.40
N GLN A 170 0.14 19.29 4.60
CA GLN A 170 1.02 18.76 3.56
C GLN A 170 0.74 17.28 3.36
N GLN A 171 0.42 16.88 2.13
CA GLN A 171 0.34 15.47 1.75
C GLN A 171 1.74 14.94 1.50
N MET A 172 2.12 13.83 2.14
CA MET A 172 3.41 13.17 1.86
C MET A 172 3.45 12.68 0.41
N TYR A 173 2.34 12.08 -0.03
CA TYR A 173 2.12 11.65 -1.42
C TYR A 173 0.99 12.47 -2.04
N ASP A 174 1.37 13.56 -2.71
CA ASP A 174 0.43 14.57 -3.15
C ASP A 174 -0.42 14.09 -4.34
N GLN A 175 -1.67 13.75 -4.05
CA GLN A 175 -2.67 13.38 -5.05
C GLN A 175 -3.47 14.59 -5.56
N LYS A 176 -3.09 15.81 -5.16
CA LYS A 176 -3.84 17.06 -5.40
C LYS A 176 -5.26 17.02 -4.85
N LEU A 177 -5.52 16.21 -3.82
CA LEU A 177 -6.78 16.30 -3.09
C LEU A 177 -6.74 17.56 -2.22
N LYS A 178 -7.86 18.27 -2.11
CA LYS A 178 -7.95 19.41 -1.18
C LYS A 178 -8.45 18.90 0.16
N ILE A 179 -7.57 18.93 1.17
CA ILE A 179 -7.88 18.51 2.54
C ILE A 179 -7.99 19.75 3.42
N THR A 180 -9.11 19.89 4.13
CA THR A 180 -9.38 21.03 5.01
C THR A 180 -10.08 20.59 6.30
N THR A 181 -9.87 21.32 7.39
CA THR A 181 -10.65 21.22 8.62
C THR A 181 -11.79 22.24 8.63
N ALA A 182 -12.88 21.99 9.36
CA ALA A 182 -13.85 23.04 9.65
C ALA A 182 -13.27 24.03 10.66
N GLY A 183 -12.84 25.19 10.18
CA GLY A 183 -12.19 26.22 11.01
C GLY A 183 -10.68 26.04 11.11
N VAL A 184 -10.04 26.90 11.91
CA VAL A 184 -8.59 26.84 12.17
C VAL A 184 -8.31 25.56 12.99
N PRO A 185 -7.29 24.76 12.63
CA PRO A 185 -6.88 23.63 13.45
C PRO A 185 -6.58 24.11 14.88
N THR A 186 -7.40 23.67 15.84
CA THR A 186 -7.19 23.87 17.28
C THR A 186 -6.85 22.53 17.93
N LEU A 187 -6.78 22.49 19.27
CA LEU A 187 -6.61 21.25 20.05
C LEU A 187 -7.73 20.21 19.81
N ASP A 188 -8.85 20.62 19.19
CA ASP A 188 -9.91 19.70 18.80
C ASP A 188 -10.41 19.98 17.38
N ILE A 189 -10.37 18.94 16.53
CA ILE A 189 -10.83 19.00 15.15
C ILE A 189 -12.19 18.32 15.09
N SER A 190 -13.25 19.11 14.89
CA SER A 190 -14.63 18.60 14.85
C SER A 190 -14.96 17.90 13.54
N SER A 191 -14.39 18.34 12.42
CA SER A 191 -14.61 17.69 11.12
C SER A 191 -13.51 17.93 10.10
N TRP A 192 -13.41 16.98 9.18
CA TRP A 192 -12.53 17.03 8.02
C TRP A 192 -13.35 16.99 6.73
N ILE A 193 -12.83 17.68 5.70
CA ILE A 193 -13.38 17.67 4.35
C ILE A 193 -12.25 17.35 3.39
N ILE A 194 -12.40 16.27 2.62
CA ILE A 194 -11.55 15.94 1.47
C ILE A 194 -12.36 16.25 0.21
N THR A 195 -11.90 17.17 -0.63
CA THR A 195 -12.50 17.45 -1.94
C THR A 195 -11.65 16.81 -3.03
N ASP A 196 -12.27 15.95 -3.82
CA ASP A 196 -11.66 15.32 -5.00
C ASP A 196 -11.62 16.29 -6.18
N LEU A 197 -10.79 15.97 -7.16
CA LEU A 197 -10.55 16.74 -8.37
C LEU A 197 -11.76 16.77 -9.33
N ASP A 198 -12.82 16.01 -9.06
CA ASP A 198 -14.09 16.09 -9.78
C ASP A 198 -15.11 17.04 -9.11
N GLY A 199 -14.79 17.55 -7.92
CA GLY A 199 -15.63 18.41 -7.07
C GLY A 199 -16.40 17.67 -5.97
N THR A 200 -16.35 16.33 -5.92
CA THR A 200 -17.01 15.53 -4.88
C THR A 200 -16.36 15.76 -3.51
N GLN A 201 -17.17 15.98 -2.47
CA GLN A 201 -16.67 16.23 -1.11
C GLN A 201 -16.98 15.05 -0.20
N TYR A 202 -15.96 14.59 0.52
CA TYR A 202 -16.05 13.55 1.55
C TYR A 202 -15.89 14.23 2.92
N ILE A 203 -16.91 14.10 3.77
CA ILE A 203 -17.03 14.83 5.04
C ILE A 203 -16.98 13.84 6.20
N PHE A 204 -16.11 14.09 7.16
CA PHE A 204 -15.85 13.23 8.31
C PHE A 204 -16.14 14.00 9.60
N GLU A 205 -17.20 13.63 10.32
CA GLU A 205 -17.69 14.34 11.51
C GLU A 205 -17.76 13.45 12.76
N GLU A 206 -17.97 12.14 12.59
CA GLU A 206 -18.03 11.20 13.72
C GLU A 206 -16.63 10.79 14.16
N GLN A 207 -16.39 10.76 15.48
CA GLN A 207 -15.08 10.44 16.05
C GLN A 207 -15.09 9.13 16.82
N GLU A 208 -14.03 8.35 16.64
CA GLU A 208 -13.65 7.24 17.50
C GLU A 208 -12.45 7.62 18.34
N GLN A 209 -12.46 7.19 19.60
CA GLN A 209 -11.38 7.44 20.55
C GLN A 209 -10.92 6.13 21.16
N MET A 210 -9.59 5.96 21.21
CA MET A 210 -8.96 4.82 21.84
C MET A 210 -8.13 5.29 23.04
N THR A 211 -8.30 4.63 24.18
CA THR A 211 -7.47 4.81 25.36
C THR A 211 -6.64 3.55 25.57
N ASN A 212 -5.32 3.72 25.65
CA ASN A 212 -4.39 2.64 25.91
C ASN A 212 -3.90 2.73 27.36
N TRP A 213 -3.86 1.60 28.07
CA TRP A 213 -3.17 1.44 29.35
C TRP A 213 -2.12 0.36 29.22
N SER A 214 -0.84 0.71 29.29
CA SER A 214 0.28 -0.23 29.36
C SER A 214 0.77 -0.41 30.79
N ARG A 215 1.04 -1.63 31.22
CA ARG A 215 1.67 -1.91 32.53
C ARG A 215 2.69 -3.03 32.48
N ARG A 216 3.60 -3.01 33.46
CA ARG A 216 4.58 -4.08 33.71
C ARG A 216 3.94 -5.19 34.52
N VAL A 217 4.14 -6.43 34.08
CA VAL A 217 3.51 -7.61 34.68
C VAL A 217 4.53 -8.73 34.89
N SER A 218 4.33 -9.51 35.95
CA SER A 218 5.00 -10.77 36.21
C SER A 218 3.96 -11.82 36.60
N GLY A 219 3.75 -12.81 35.74
CA GLY A 219 2.63 -13.75 35.86
C GLY A 219 1.27 -13.03 35.79
N ALA A 220 0.44 -13.18 36.82
CA ALA A 220 -0.86 -12.50 36.96
C ALA A 220 -0.78 -11.19 37.78
N THR A 221 0.41 -10.74 38.16
CA THR A 221 0.62 -9.60 39.06
C THR A 221 1.14 -8.38 38.31
N VAL A 222 0.48 -7.24 38.51
CA VAL A 222 0.95 -5.92 38.02
C VAL A 222 1.95 -5.34 39.00
N LEU A 223 3.13 -4.95 38.51
CA LEU A 223 4.27 -4.55 39.35
C LEU A 223 4.35 -3.04 39.65
N ASP A 224 3.58 -2.20 38.95
CA ASP A 224 3.66 -0.74 39.09
C ASP A 224 2.70 -0.20 40.18
N ASN A 225 3.25 0.48 41.20
CA ASN A 225 2.51 1.21 42.25
C ASN A 225 2.27 2.70 41.91
N GLY A 226 2.82 3.20 40.80
CA GLY A 226 2.71 4.59 40.35
C GLY A 226 1.43 4.88 39.57
N SER A 227 1.03 6.16 39.52
CA SER A 227 -0.05 6.64 38.65
C SER A 227 0.22 6.28 37.17
N PRO A 228 -0.80 6.18 36.30
CA PRO A 228 -0.73 5.69 34.90
C PRO A 228 0.14 6.48 33.89
N GLY A 229 1.21 7.16 34.32
CA GLY A 229 1.83 8.29 33.61
C GLY A 229 2.88 8.01 32.54
N ASP A 230 3.25 6.77 32.23
CA ASP A 230 4.30 6.47 31.23
C ASP A 230 3.76 6.26 29.80
N ILE A 231 2.56 6.77 29.48
CA ILE A 231 1.97 6.74 28.13
C ILE A 231 1.81 8.18 27.66
N PRO A 232 2.22 8.52 26.42
CA PRO A 232 1.88 9.81 25.82
C PRO A 232 0.39 10.08 25.97
N SER A 233 0.03 11.21 26.58
CA SER A 233 -1.31 11.55 27.04
C SER A 233 -2.31 11.91 25.92
N GLY A 234 -2.07 11.47 24.69
CA GLY A 234 -2.98 11.63 23.56
C GLY A 234 -3.80 10.37 23.31
N THR A 235 -5.12 10.47 23.33
CA THR A 235 -5.99 9.43 22.76
C THR A 235 -5.96 9.56 21.24
N PRO A 236 -5.44 8.58 20.47
CA PRO A 236 -5.50 8.63 19.03
C PRO A 236 -6.95 8.78 18.58
N LYS A 237 -7.20 9.76 17.71
CA LYS A 237 -8.51 10.03 17.14
C LYS A 237 -8.61 9.48 15.73
N SER A 238 -9.76 8.89 15.42
CA SER A 238 -10.15 8.59 14.04
C SER A 238 -11.47 9.29 13.73
N TRP A 239 -11.58 9.86 12.54
CA TRP A 239 -12.79 10.51 12.04
C TRP A 239 -13.39 9.66 10.93
N LEU A 240 -14.65 9.28 11.08
CA LEU A 240 -15.37 8.45 10.15
C LEU A 240 -16.17 9.29 9.15
N LEU A 241 -16.25 8.82 7.91
CA LEU A 241 -17.04 9.43 6.84
C LEU A 241 -18.50 9.44 7.24
N THR A 242 -19.11 10.61 7.31
CA THR A 242 -20.54 10.78 7.62
C THR A 242 -21.35 11.16 6.39
N LYS A 243 -20.76 11.87 5.43
CA LYS A 243 -21.45 12.35 4.24
C LYS A 243 -20.56 12.38 3.00
N ILE A 244 -21.12 12.02 1.85
CA ILE A 244 -20.55 12.34 0.53
C ILE A 244 -21.47 13.35 -0.13
N LYS A 245 -20.93 14.52 -0.49
CA LYS A 245 -21.65 15.53 -1.28
C LYS A 245 -21.24 15.42 -2.74
N MET A 246 -22.20 15.10 -3.59
CA MET A 246 -22.05 15.00 -5.03
C MET A 246 -22.05 16.40 -5.69
N THR A 247 -21.57 16.49 -6.94
CA THR A 247 -21.49 17.77 -7.67
C THR A 247 -22.84 18.38 -8.00
N ASN A 248 -23.90 17.58 -8.01
CA ASN A 248 -25.27 18.04 -8.20
C ASN A 248 -25.95 18.52 -6.90
N GLY A 249 -25.26 18.41 -5.75
CA GLY A 249 -25.79 18.79 -4.44
C GLY A 249 -26.46 17.67 -3.66
N ASP A 250 -26.63 16.47 -4.23
CA ASP A 250 -27.15 15.32 -3.50
C ASP A 250 -26.14 14.76 -2.50
N PHE A 251 -26.64 14.05 -1.50
CA PHE A 251 -25.85 13.47 -0.42
C PHE A 251 -26.02 11.96 -0.31
N ILE A 252 -24.95 11.29 0.08
CA ILE A 252 -24.98 9.95 0.69
C ILE A 252 -24.64 10.12 2.16
N TYR A 253 -25.47 9.59 3.06
CA TYR A 253 -25.30 9.68 4.51
C TYR A 253 -24.86 8.33 5.09
N PHE A 254 -23.94 8.37 6.05
CA PHE A 254 -23.43 7.22 6.78
C PHE A 254 -23.79 7.40 8.25
N ASN A 255 -24.67 6.54 8.76
CA ASN A 255 -25.19 6.63 10.12
C ASN A 255 -24.52 5.58 11.00
N TYR A 256 -24.02 5.99 12.15
CA TYR A 256 -23.28 5.14 13.09
C TYR A 256 -23.99 5.02 14.43
N GLU A 257 -23.83 3.86 15.07
CA GLU A 257 -24.21 3.64 16.46
C GLU A 257 -22.96 3.62 17.36
N SER A 258 -23.11 4.11 18.60
CA SER A 258 -22.04 4.05 19.59
C SER A 258 -21.73 2.61 20.00
N SER A 259 -20.45 2.30 20.14
CA SER A 259 -19.98 1.01 20.66
C SER A 259 -18.84 1.20 21.67
N TYR A 260 -18.73 0.26 22.60
CA TYR A 260 -17.63 0.22 23.56
C TYR A 260 -17.10 -1.21 23.62
N PHE A 261 -15.80 -1.37 23.42
CA PHE A 261 -15.15 -2.67 23.50
C PHE A 261 -13.74 -2.56 24.08
N VAL A 262 -13.28 -3.67 24.66
CA VAL A 262 -11.99 -3.75 25.34
C VAL A 262 -11.20 -4.92 24.77
N ASP A 263 -9.96 -4.65 24.38
CA ASP A 263 -8.99 -5.63 23.93
C ASP A 263 -7.72 -5.59 24.79
N HIS A 264 -7.09 -6.75 24.98
CA HIS A 264 -5.78 -6.82 25.62
C HIS A 264 -4.77 -7.36 24.62
N ILE A 265 -3.56 -6.81 24.65
CA ILE A 265 -2.49 -7.16 23.73
C ILE A 265 -1.22 -7.36 24.53
N TYR A 266 -0.52 -8.46 24.24
CA TYR A 266 0.85 -8.66 24.66
C TYR A 266 1.79 -7.88 23.74
N ASN A 267 2.52 -6.90 24.28
CA ASN A 267 3.23 -5.91 23.48
C ASN A 267 4.73 -6.20 23.37
N SER A 268 5.37 -6.47 24.50
CA SER A 268 6.83 -6.57 24.58
C SER A 268 7.30 -7.27 25.85
N ASP A 269 8.50 -7.84 25.82
CA ASP A 269 9.24 -8.19 27.03
C ASP A 269 10.45 -7.29 27.22
N THR A 270 10.80 -7.11 28.49
CA THR A 270 11.99 -6.42 28.95
C THR A 270 12.79 -7.34 29.84
N LYS A 271 14.09 -7.45 29.57
CA LYS A 271 15.04 -8.17 30.42
C LYS A 271 16.08 -7.19 30.92
N THR A 272 16.20 -7.07 32.24
CA THR A 272 17.20 -6.22 32.89
C THR A 272 18.27 -7.10 33.52
N PHE A 273 19.52 -6.76 33.25
CA PHE A 273 20.70 -7.36 33.86
C PHE A 273 21.38 -6.34 34.74
N GLN A 274 21.80 -6.76 35.93
CA GLN A 274 22.55 -5.95 36.87
C GLN A 274 23.95 -6.54 37.08
N ASP A 275 24.98 -5.71 36.93
CA ASP A 275 26.36 -6.06 37.29
C ASP A 275 26.57 -5.74 38.78
N ALA A 276 27.06 -6.71 39.54
CA ALA A 276 27.29 -6.59 40.98
C ALA A 276 28.68 -6.05 41.35
N SER A 277 29.55 -5.73 40.38
CA SER A 277 30.97 -5.55 40.65
C SER A 277 31.43 -4.08 40.65
N GLN A 278 31.26 -3.38 41.78
CA GLN A 278 32.26 -2.40 42.23
C GLN A 278 32.12 -2.09 43.73
N SER A 279 33.17 -2.41 44.49
CA SER A 279 33.27 -2.13 45.92
C SER A 279 33.33 -0.62 46.18
N CYS A 280 32.48 -0.11 47.07
CA CYS A 280 32.68 1.21 47.66
C CYS A 280 34.02 1.18 48.43
N PRO A 281 34.86 2.22 48.31
CA PRO A 281 36.04 2.31 49.16
C PRO A 281 35.59 2.36 50.63
N GLY A 282 35.97 1.33 51.41
CA GLY A 282 35.39 1.00 52.72
C GLY A 282 35.04 -0.48 52.92
N GLY A 283 35.12 -1.31 51.87
CA GLY A 283 35.21 -2.78 51.99
C GLY A 283 33.90 -3.52 52.22
N VAL A 284 32.74 -2.87 52.12
CA VAL A 284 31.45 -3.58 52.10
C VAL A 284 31.09 -3.86 50.65
N THR A 285 31.36 -5.09 50.19
CA THR A 285 30.76 -5.60 48.96
C THR A 285 29.29 -5.90 49.23
N PRO A 286 28.33 -5.22 48.58
CA PRO A 286 26.97 -5.72 48.60
C PRO A 286 26.99 -7.06 47.85
N SER A 287 26.79 -8.17 48.55
CA SER A 287 26.61 -9.49 47.95
C SER A 287 25.23 -9.53 47.28
N VAL A 288 25.09 -8.85 46.16
CA VAL A 288 23.93 -9.03 45.29
C VAL A 288 24.42 -9.96 44.19
N ASP A 289 23.92 -11.20 44.17
CA ASP A 289 24.13 -12.06 43.01
C ASP A 289 23.67 -11.31 41.75
N PRO A 290 24.33 -11.45 40.59
CA PRO A 290 23.83 -10.87 39.34
C PRO A 290 22.41 -11.38 39.09
N VAL A 291 21.41 -10.53 39.33
CA VAL A 291 20.00 -10.85 39.12
C VAL A 291 19.61 -10.45 37.71
N SER A 292 19.07 -11.40 36.94
CA SER A 292 18.33 -11.08 35.72
C SER A 292 16.84 -11.07 36.02
N GLU A 293 16.16 -9.95 35.79
CA GLU A 293 14.72 -9.82 35.94
C GLU A 293 14.06 -9.73 34.56
N MET A 294 13.09 -10.62 34.28
CA MET A 294 12.25 -10.53 33.09
C MET A 294 10.89 -9.94 33.47
N LYS A 295 10.46 -8.94 32.70
CA LYS A 295 9.17 -8.26 32.83
C LYS A 295 8.46 -8.27 31.50
N ASN A 296 7.16 -8.54 31.54
CA ASN A 296 6.32 -8.51 30.35
C ASN A 296 5.51 -7.22 30.37
N TYR A 297 5.25 -6.65 29.20
CA TYR A 297 4.39 -5.48 29.03
C TYR A 297 3.11 -5.89 28.30
N GLN A 298 2.00 -5.63 28.96
CA GLN A 298 0.67 -5.83 28.39
C GLN A 298 -0.03 -4.48 28.26
N VAL A 299 -0.81 -4.35 27.19
CA VAL A 299 -1.58 -3.16 26.86
C VAL A 299 -3.05 -3.53 26.86
N GLN A 300 -3.84 -2.81 27.63
CA GLN A 300 -5.29 -2.79 27.53
C GLN A 300 -5.70 -1.64 26.62
N LYS A 301 -6.55 -1.91 25.63
CA LYS A 301 -7.14 -0.93 24.74
C LYS A 301 -8.63 -0.86 25.00
N ALA A 302 -9.14 0.26 25.49
CA ALA A 302 -10.57 0.52 25.47
C ALA A 302 -10.89 1.47 24.32
N THR A 303 -11.85 1.08 23.49
CA THR A 303 -12.25 1.85 22.32
C THR A 303 -13.70 2.28 22.47
N GLN A 304 -13.91 3.60 22.43
CA GLN A 304 -15.22 4.21 22.19
C GLN A 304 -15.40 4.30 20.67
N GLY A 305 -15.91 3.21 20.10
CA GLY A 305 -16.05 3.05 18.65
C GLY A 305 -17.40 3.52 18.12
N ARG A 306 -17.53 3.47 16.80
CA ARG A 306 -18.72 3.80 16.03
C ARG A 306 -18.95 2.70 14.99
N ARG A 307 -20.04 1.94 15.13
CA ARG A 307 -20.39 0.90 14.15
C ARG A 307 -21.33 1.47 13.12
N LEU A 308 -21.05 1.22 11.84
CA LEU A 308 -21.94 1.64 10.76
C LEU A 308 -23.28 0.89 10.88
N GLN A 309 -24.37 1.63 10.95
CA GLN A 309 -25.73 1.10 11.10
C GLN A 309 -26.48 1.16 9.77
N SER A 310 -26.37 2.27 9.04
CA SER A 310 -26.95 2.39 7.71
C SER A 310 -26.20 3.35 6.79
N ILE A 311 -26.40 3.18 5.49
CA ILE A 311 -26.04 4.16 4.46
C ILE A 311 -27.32 4.55 3.73
N ASP A 312 -27.67 5.83 3.74
CA ASP A 312 -28.81 6.38 3.01
C ASP A 312 -28.30 7.10 1.75
N PHE A 313 -28.88 6.79 0.59
CA PHE A 313 -28.46 7.36 -0.68
C PHE A 313 -29.68 7.65 -1.57
N PRO A 314 -29.53 8.46 -2.64
CA PRO A 314 -30.61 8.69 -3.57
C PRO A 314 -31.06 7.37 -4.22
N GLY A 315 -32.20 6.84 -3.78
CA GLY A 315 -32.81 5.62 -4.29
C GLY A 315 -33.01 4.49 -3.27
N GLY A 316 -32.38 4.56 -2.09
CA GLY A 316 -32.62 3.59 -1.04
C GLY A 316 -31.69 3.69 0.18
N THR A 317 -31.74 2.64 1.00
CA THR A 317 -30.96 2.50 2.23
C THR A 317 -30.28 1.14 2.28
N ILE A 318 -29.07 1.09 2.82
CA ILE A 318 -28.35 -0.15 3.13
C ILE A 318 -28.25 -0.25 4.65
N ARG A 319 -28.72 -1.35 5.23
CA ARG A 319 -28.68 -1.60 6.68
C ARG A 319 -27.65 -2.65 7.02
N PHE A 320 -26.87 -2.38 8.06
CA PHE A 320 -25.88 -3.28 8.64
C PHE A 320 -26.40 -3.79 9.99
N ILE A 321 -26.78 -5.07 10.04
CA ILE A 321 -27.43 -5.66 11.21
C ILE A 321 -26.40 -6.48 11.97
N THR A 322 -26.20 -6.14 13.25
CA THR A 322 -25.27 -6.83 14.14
C THR A 322 -25.85 -8.13 14.70
N GLY A 323 -24.99 -9.11 14.93
CA GLY A 323 -25.34 -10.39 15.53
C GLY A 323 -25.15 -10.41 17.05
N ALA A 324 -24.82 -11.60 17.56
CA ALA A 324 -24.46 -11.80 18.96
C ALA A 324 -23.12 -11.13 19.32
N SER A 325 -22.86 -11.02 20.62
CA SER A 325 -21.56 -10.56 21.13
C SER A 325 -20.44 -11.46 20.65
N ARG A 326 -19.29 -10.85 20.41
CA ARG A 326 -18.06 -11.55 20.08
C ARG A 326 -17.46 -12.20 21.33
N CYS A 327 -16.85 -13.36 21.12
CA CYS A 327 -16.18 -14.15 22.15
C CYS A 327 -14.66 -14.10 22.02
N ASP A 328 -14.12 -13.31 21.09
CA ASP A 328 -12.68 -13.01 20.95
C ASP A 328 -12.31 -11.57 21.35
N ILE A 329 -13.30 -10.69 21.54
CA ILE A 329 -13.16 -9.30 22.04
C ILE A 329 -14.37 -8.98 22.94
N TYR A 330 -14.14 -8.38 24.10
CA TYR A 330 -15.22 -8.01 25.04
C TYR A 330 -16.02 -6.80 24.55
N GLY A 331 -17.35 -6.87 24.63
CA GLY A 331 -18.27 -5.76 24.35
C GLY A 331 -18.58 -5.50 22.86
N ASP A 332 -17.85 -6.14 21.94
CA ASP A 332 -18.06 -5.98 20.50
C ASP A 332 -19.04 -7.01 19.90
N LYS A 333 -19.54 -6.76 18.70
CA LYS A 333 -20.47 -7.63 17.96
C LYS A 333 -19.98 -7.85 16.54
N PHE A 334 -20.23 -9.04 15.99
CA PHE A 334 -19.97 -9.30 14.57
C PHE A 334 -21.15 -8.86 13.69
N LEU A 335 -20.90 -8.57 12.41
CA LEU A 335 -21.93 -8.24 11.43
C LEU A 335 -22.66 -9.51 10.98
N ASP A 336 -23.96 -9.60 11.23
CA ASP A 336 -24.78 -10.77 10.88
C ASP A 336 -25.26 -10.70 9.42
N LYS A 337 -25.80 -9.56 9.01
CA LYS A 337 -26.33 -9.37 7.66
C LYS A 337 -26.30 -7.93 7.17
N ILE A 338 -26.32 -7.79 5.85
CA ILE A 338 -26.45 -6.53 5.12
C ILE A 338 -27.74 -6.60 4.30
N ILE A 339 -28.60 -5.60 4.41
CA ILE A 339 -29.89 -5.55 3.68
C ILE A 339 -29.91 -4.28 2.84
N VAL A 340 -30.20 -4.42 1.54
CA VAL A 340 -30.43 -3.30 0.62
C VAL A 340 -31.93 -3.14 0.42
N GLU A 341 -32.44 -1.93 0.69
CA GLU A 341 -33.85 -1.57 0.58
C GLU A 341 -34.00 -0.38 -0.37
N ASP A 342 -35.09 -0.34 -1.14
CA ASP A 342 -35.48 0.87 -1.87
C ASP A 342 -36.14 1.91 -0.95
N ASN A 343 -36.45 3.09 -1.50
CA ASN A 343 -37.12 4.17 -0.75
C ASN A 343 -38.51 3.80 -0.20
N ASN A 344 -39.14 2.74 -0.68
CA ASN A 344 -40.44 2.24 -0.20
C ASN A 344 -40.28 1.16 0.90
N GLY A 345 -39.04 0.80 1.25
CA GLY A 345 -38.73 -0.26 2.20
C GLY A 345 -38.81 -1.67 1.60
N ALA A 346 -38.90 -1.80 0.27
CA ALA A 346 -38.85 -3.10 -0.38
C ALA A 346 -37.41 -3.64 -0.38
N LYS A 347 -37.24 -4.86 0.12
CA LYS A 347 -35.93 -5.55 0.13
C LYS A 347 -35.50 -5.90 -1.29
N ILE A 348 -34.33 -5.43 -1.70
CA ILE A 348 -33.72 -5.70 -3.01
C ILE A 348 -32.76 -6.87 -2.94
N GLU A 349 -31.88 -6.87 -1.94
CA GLU A 349 -30.86 -7.91 -1.73
C GLU A 349 -30.56 -8.05 -0.23
N GLU A 350 -30.23 -9.26 0.21
CA GLU A 350 -29.76 -9.55 1.55
C GLU A 350 -28.52 -10.44 1.49
N VAL A 351 -27.50 -10.06 2.25
CA VAL A 351 -26.23 -10.77 2.36
C VAL A 351 -26.05 -11.21 3.80
N ILE A 352 -25.96 -12.52 4.04
CA ILE A 352 -25.76 -13.09 5.38
C ILE A 352 -24.32 -13.58 5.53
N LEU A 353 -23.67 -13.18 6.62
CA LEU A 353 -22.30 -13.57 6.95
C LEU A 353 -22.32 -14.71 7.99
N ARG A 354 -21.56 -15.78 7.72
CA ARG A 354 -21.51 -16.97 8.59
C ARG A 354 -20.12 -17.12 9.17
N TYR A 355 -20.03 -17.40 10.47
CA TYR A 355 -18.78 -17.42 11.22
C TYR A 355 -18.51 -18.75 11.93
N LYS A 356 -17.25 -18.97 12.28
CA LYS A 356 -16.80 -19.96 13.26
C LYS A 356 -15.71 -19.38 14.15
N TYR A 357 -15.63 -19.85 15.39
CA TYR A 357 -14.47 -19.64 16.26
C TYR A 357 -13.47 -20.76 16.09
N PHE A 358 -12.21 -20.40 15.86
CA PHE A 358 -11.10 -21.35 15.86
C PHE A 358 -10.43 -21.27 17.24
N ILE A 359 -10.27 -22.41 17.89
CA ILE A 359 -9.63 -22.58 19.20
C ILE A 359 -8.64 -23.74 19.06
N GLY A 360 -7.35 -23.40 18.95
CA GLY A 360 -6.35 -24.35 18.49
C GLY A 360 -6.68 -24.87 17.08
N ASN A 361 -6.61 -26.18 16.89
CA ASN A 361 -6.95 -26.83 15.62
C ASN A 361 -8.45 -27.14 15.43
N ASN A 362 -9.29 -26.84 16.45
CA ASN A 362 -10.72 -27.10 16.40
C ASN A 362 -11.51 -25.85 15.97
N SER A 363 -12.69 -26.06 15.38
CA SER A 363 -13.61 -25.00 15.00
C SER A 363 -15.00 -25.21 15.60
N TYR A 364 -15.61 -24.15 16.11
CA TYR A 364 -16.92 -24.15 16.76
C TYR A 364 -17.83 -23.10 16.13
N LEU A 365 -19.13 -23.38 16.08
CA LEU A 365 -20.13 -22.36 15.72
C LEU A 365 -20.24 -21.31 16.85
N PRO A 366 -20.60 -20.05 16.56
CA PRO A 366 -20.72 -19.01 17.57
C PRO A 366 -21.60 -19.39 18.76
N GLU A 367 -22.73 -20.05 18.52
CA GLU A 367 -23.66 -20.53 19.55
C GLU A 367 -23.12 -21.64 20.45
N GLN A 368 -22.00 -22.28 20.07
CA GLN A 368 -21.33 -23.31 20.87
C GLN A 368 -20.28 -22.73 21.82
N VAL A 369 -19.96 -21.44 21.70
CA VAL A 369 -18.97 -20.75 22.52
C VAL A 369 -19.70 -19.76 23.43
N ASP A 370 -19.88 -20.13 24.70
CA ASP A 370 -20.47 -19.21 25.67
C ASP A 370 -19.41 -18.23 26.19
N CYS A 371 -19.65 -16.94 25.95
CA CYS A 371 -18.85 -15.84 26.50
C CYS A 371 -19.70 -14.83 27.28
N SER A 372 -20.96 -15.16 27.57
CA SER A 372 -21.90 -14.24 28.22
C SER A 372 -21.61 -14.02 29.71
N SER A 373 -20.92 -14.98 30.36
CA SER A 373 -20.54 -14.92 31.77
C SER A 373 -19.13 -14.37 32.02
N GLU A 374 -18.41 -14.01 30.97
CA GLU A 374 -17.00 -13.61 31.03
C GLU A 374 -16.89 -12.14 31.47
N PRO A 375 -16.15 -11.82 32.55
CA PRO A 375 -16.06 -10.46 33.06
C PRO A 375 -15.30 -9.54 32.10
N GLU A 376 -15.55 -8.23 32.21
CA GLU A 376 -14.72 -7.24 31.53
C GLU A 376 -13.25 -7.45 31.91
N PRO A 377 -12.35 -7.58 30.92
CA PRO A 377 -10.94 -7.65 31.20
C PRO A 377 -10.48 -6.34 31.87
N ALA A 378 -9.78 -6.40 33.01
CA ALA A 378 -9.38 -5.22 33.79
C ALA A 378 -7.93 -5.32 34.29
N MET A 379 -7.24 -4.17 34.33
CA MET A 379 -5.84 -4.08 34.73
C MET A 379 -5.61 -2.94 35.76
N TYR A 380 -5.41 -3.32 37.02
CA TYR A 380 -5.22 -2.42 38.17
C TYR A 380 -3.86 -2.67 38.86
N PRO A 381 -3.33 -1.74 39.68
CA PRO A 381 -2.14 -2.01 40.48
C PRO A 381 -2.34 -3.27 41.35
N GLY A 382 -1.42 -4.23 41.27
CA GLY A 382 -1.49 -5.49 42.03
C GLY A 382 -2.45 -6.57 41.51
N TYR A 383 -3.29 -6.31 40.48
CA TYR A 383 -4.25 -7.31 39.97
C TYR A 383 -4.52 -7.20 38.46
N MET A 384 -4.53 -8.34 37.77
CA MET A 384 -5.03 -8.50 36.42
C MET A 384 -6.04 -9.63 36.33
N SER A 385 -7.19 -9.36 35.70
CA SER A 385 -8.11 -10.44 35.38
C SER A 385 -7.52 -11.32 34.26
N PRO A 386 -7.68 -12.67 34.33
CA PRO A 386 -7.29 -13.54 33.24
C PRO A 386 -8.07 -13.17 31.98
N ASN A 387 -7.37 -12.90 30.87
CA ASN A 387 -8.05 -12.77 29.59
C ASN A 387 -8.38 -14.15 29.03
N THR A 388 -9.62 -14.58 29.22
CA THR A 388 -10.23 -15.83 28.73
C THR A 388 -10.60 -15.82 27.25
N TYR A 389 -10.61 -14.63 26.62
CA TYR A 389 -10.89 -14.44 25.19
C TYR A 389 -9.68 -14.73 24.29
N LYS A 390 -8.47 -14.78 24.85
CA LYS A 390 -7.19 -14.81 24.11
C LYS A 390 -6.98 -16.04 23.20
N ASP A 391 -7.68 -17.14 23.43
CA ASP A 391 -7.52 -18.40 22.69
C ASP A 391 -8.47 -18.52 21.50
N ARG A 392 -9.44 -17.60 21.39
CA ARG A 392 -10.54 -17.66 20.41
C ARG A 392 -10.21 -16.75 19.23
N ARG A 393 -10.55 -17.18 18.01
CA ARG A 393 -10.39 -16.39 16.78
C ARG A 393 -11.63 -16.49 15.91
N LEU A 394 -12.29 -15.37 15.61
CA LEU A 394 -13.47 -15.34 14.76
C LEU A 394 -13.08 -15.37 13.27
N PHE A 395 -13.56 -16.35 12.50
CA PHE A 395 -13.35 -16.46 11.06
C PHE A 395 -14.66 -16.42 10.28
N LEU A 396 -14.70 -15.69 9.17
CA LEU A 396 -15.80 -15.71 8.20
C LEU A 396 -15.67 -16.96 7.33
N VAL A 397 -16.65 -17.86 7.38
CA VAL A 397 -16.61 -19.15 6.67
C VAL A 397 -17.55 -19.22 5.46
N ALA A 398 -18.58 -18.38 5.42
CA ALA A 398 -19.43 -18.26 4.25
C ALA A 398 -20.12 -16.90 4.16
N VAL A 399 -20.48 -16.52 2.94
CA VAL A 399 -21.37 -15.40 2.63
C VAL A 399 -22.49 -15.90 1.74
N ASP A 400 -23.73 -15.82 2.23
CA ASP A 400 -24.93 -16.23 1.53
C ASP A 400 -25.59 -15.02 0.87
N GLN A 401 -25.97 -15.16 -0.41
CA GLN A 401 -26.75 -14.14 -1.12
C GLN A 401 -28.22 -14.55 -1.22
N ILE A 402 -29.10 -13.67 -0.76
CA ILE A 402 -30.54 -13.87 -0.68
C ILE A 402 -31.25 -12.78 -1.49
N GLY A 403 -32.14 -13.20 -2.38
CA GLY A 403 -32.95 -12.30 -3.20
C GLY A 403 -34.22 -11.80 -2.50
N GLN A 404 -35.01 -11.02 -3.23
CA GLN A 404 -36.24 -10.37 -2.78
C GLN A 404 -37.26 -11.34 -2.16
N ASN A 405 -37.36 -12.57 -2.68
CA ASN A 405 -38.32 -13.59 -2.25
C ASN A 405 -37.74 -14.61 -1.25
N ASN A 406 -36.66 -14.27 -0.54
CA ASN A 406 -35.93 -15.17 0.36
C ASN A 406 -35.31 -16.41 -0.32
N ASN A 407 -35.20 -16.41 -1.65
CA ASN A 407 -34.50 -17.45 -2.39
C ASN A 407 -32.99 -17.24 -2.24
N LYS A 408 -32.25 -18.33 -1.95
CA LYS A 408 -30.79 -18.32 -1.86
C LYS A 408 -30.17 -18.54 -3.25
N LEU A 409 -29.33 -17.62 -3.71
CA LEU A 409 -28.62 -17.73 -5.00
C LEU A 409 -27.53 -18.80 -4.95
N GLY A 410 -26.79 -18.78 -3.84
CA GLY A 410 -25.64 -19.63 -3.55
C GLY A 410 -24.80 -19.02 -2.43
N SER A 411 -23.67 -19.64 -2.14
CA SER A 411 -22.76 -19.22 -1.07
C SER A 411 -21.35 -19.10 -1.60
N TYR A 412 -20.68 -18.02 -1.24
CA TYR A 412 -19.23 -18.02 -1.18
C TYR A 412 -18.84 -18.77 0.09
N THR A 413 -17.91 -19.72 0.00
CA THR A 413 -17.41 -20.45 1.17
C THR A 413 -15.90 -20.34 1.23
N PHE A 414 -15.38 -20.27 2.46
CA PHE A 414 -13.99 -19.98 2.75
C PHE A 414 -13.40 -21.09 3.61
N GLU A 415 -12.28 -21.65 3.16
CA GLU A 415 -11.51 -22.61 3.93
C GLU A 415 -10.16 -21.99 4.31
N TYR A 416 -9.75 -22.18 5.57
CA TYR A 416 -8.50 -21.66 6.10
C TYR A 416 -7.56 -22.82 6.47
N GLU A 417 -6.26 -22.56 6.40
CA GLU A 417 -5.25 -23.46 6.95
C GLU A 417 -5.32 -23.46 8.48
N ASN A 418 -5.60 -24.61 9.09
CA ASN A 418 -5.72 -24.75 10.55
C ASN A 418 -5.24 -26.12 11.04
N SER A 419 -4.31 -26.75 10.31
CA SER A 419 -3.79 -28.08 10.62
C SER A 419 -3.15 -28.16 12.02
N ILE A 420 -2.51 -27.09 12.48
CA ILE A 420 -1.87 -27.01 13.80
C ILE A 420 -2.69 -26.13 14.75
N GLY A 421 -3.37 -25.12 14.21
CA GLY A 421 -4.04 -24.09 15.00
C GLY A 421 -3.20 -22.84 15.16
N LEU A 422 -3.87 -21.72 15.47
CA LEU A 422 -3.21 -20.50 15.92
C LEU A 422 -2.97 -20.58 17.43
N PRO A 423 -1.85 -20.01 17.93
CA PRO A 423 -1.62 -19.92 19.36
C PRO A 423 -2.55 -18.87 19.98
N ASN A 424 -2.58 -18.82 21.31
CA ASN A 424 -3.23 -17.73 22.02
C ASN A 424 -2.64 -16.36 21.65
N ARG A 425 -3.43 -15.27 21.74
CA ARG A 425 -3.00 -13.91 21.31
C ARG A 425 -1.80 -13.38 22.08
N PHE A 426 -1.50 -13.95 23.24
CA PHE A 426 -0.44 -13.50 24.15
C PHE A 426 0.77 -14.42 24.09
N SER A 427 0.82 -15.32 23.11
CA SER A 427 1.93 -16.24 22.96
C SER A 427 3.20 -15.50 22.51
N SER A 428 4.31 -15.86 23.13
CA SER A 428 5.67 -15.49 22.71
C SER A 428 6.20 -16.35 21.55
N GLU A 429 5.40 -17.31 21.05
CA GLU A 429 5.71 -18.13 19.87
C GLU A 429 5.56 -17.33 18.57
N GLN A 430 6.18 -16.16 18.49
CA GLN A 430 6.13 -15.28 17.34
C GLN A 430 7.53 -14.90 16.86
N ASP A 431 7.68 -14.73 15.55
CA ASP A 431 8.92 -14.29 14.93
C ASP A 431 9.20 -12.79 15.14
N TRP A 432 10.18 -12.23 14.43
CA TRP A 432 10.50 -10.79 14.49
C TRP A 432 9.39 -9.88 13.96
N TRP A 433 8.45 -10.41 13.18
CA TRP A 433 7.39 -9.67 12.51
C TRP A 433 6.00 -9.91 13.12
N GLY A 434 5.93 -10.73 14.17
CA GLY A 434 4.72 -11.06 14.91
C GLY A 434 3.94 -12.26 14.35
N PHE A 435 4.49 -13.00 13.37
CA PHE A 435 3.84 -14.19 12.84
C PHE A 435 4.15 -15.42 13.68
N TYR A 436 3.21 -16.36 13.72
CA TYR A 436 3.35 -17.58 14.48
C TYR A 436 4.57 -18.40 14.02
N ASN A 437 5.44 -18.80 14.95
CA ASN A 437 6.64 -19.57 14.61
C ASN A 437 6.85 -20.87 15.40
N GLY A 438 5.97 -21.17 16.37
CA GLY A 438 5.98 -22.44 17.11
C GLY A 438 7.26 -22.71 17.91
N ASN A 439 7.94 -21.65 18.37
CA ASN A 439 9.23 -21.78 19.05
C ASN A 439 9.15 -22.42 20.46
N GLY A 440 7.94 -22.59 21.03
CA GLY A 440 7.69 -23.16 22.35
C GLY A 440 8.17 -22.33 23.54
N TYR A 441 8.63 -21.09 23.33
CA TYR A 441 9.13 -20.21 24.39
C TYR A 441 7.99 -19.48 25.10
N SER A 442 8.20 -19.16 26.38
CA SER A 442 7.25 -18.44 27.24
C SER A 442 7.54 -16.94 27.36
N SER A 443 8.59 -16.45 26.69
CA SER A 443 8.97 -15.03 26.62
C SER A 443 9.71 -14.75 25.30
N LEU A 444 9.53 -13.54 24.76
CA LEU A 444 10.21 -13.01 23.59
C LEU A 444 11.73 -12.83 23.78
N LEU A 445 12.22 -12.81 25.03
CA LEU A 445 13.61 -12.61 25.42
C LEU A 445 14.22 -13.79 26.20
N GLN A 446 13.55 -14.94 26.23
CA GLN A 446 13.93 -16.09 27.07
C GLN A 446 15.39 -16.53 26.89
N ASN A 447 15.91 -16.57 25.66
CA ASN A 447 17.27 -17.04 25.32
C ASN A 447 18.31 -15.93 25.15
N LEU A 448 18.11 -14.77 25.76
CA LEU A 448 19.19 -13.78 25.89
C LEU A 448 20.16 -14.25 26.99
N TYR A 449 21.22 -14.95 26.60
CA TYR A 449 22.27 -15.48 27.49
C TYR A 449 23.39 -14.45 27.69
N ILE A 450 23.87 -14.34 28.94
CA ILE A 450 25.13 -13.68 29.26
C ILE A 450 26.22 -14.73 29.23
N THR A 451 27.22 -14.56 28.37
CA THR A 451 28.38 -15.48 28.27
C THR A 451 29.56 -15.07 29.17
N ASP A 452 29.50 -13.90 29.80
CA ASP A 452 30.57 -13.32 30.63
C ASP A 452 29.97 -12.45 31.76
N GLU A 453 30.48 -12.53 32.99
CA GLU A 453 29.93 -11.84 34.18
C GLU A 453 29.89 -10.31 34.06
N ARG A 454 30.57 -9.72 33.05
CA ARG A 454 30.58 -8.28 32.77
C ARG A 454 29.62 -7.89 31.65
N ILE A 455 28.78 -6.88 31.92
CA ILE A 455 27.84 -6.29 30.94
C ILE A 455 28.54 -5.81 29.65
N ASP A 456 29.82 -5.41 29.75
CA ASP A 456 30.62 -4.90 28.63
C ASP A 456 30.91 -5.97 27.55
N ASN A 457 30.79 -7.27 27.87
CA ASN A 457 31.08 -8.39 26.99
C ASN A 457 29.83 -9.13 26.48
N ILE A 458 28.62 -8.60 26.75
CA ILE A 458 27.37 -9.19 26.24
C ILE A 458 27.37 -9.10 24.72
N ASN A 459 27.42 -10.24 24.03
CA ASN A 459 27.21 -10.28 22.59
C ASN A 459 25.73 -10.03 22.28
N ARG A 460 25.40 -8.76 22.07
CA ARG A 460 24.04 -8.24 21.84
C ARG A 460 23.38 -8.76 20.55
N ARG A 461 24.00 -9.68 19.79
CA ARG A 461 23.54 -10.16 18.48
C ARG A 461 22.69 -11.43 18.50
N ASP A 462 22.57 -12.16 19.62
CA ASP A 462 22.05 -13.54 19.58
C ASP A 462 20.76 -13.75 20.42
N ILE A 463 19.61 -13.20 19.97
CA ILE A 463 18.29 -13.63 20.48
C ILE A 463 17.83 -14.78 19.59
N TYR A 464 17.85 -16.00 20.13
CA TYR A 464 17.38 -17.20 19.44
C TYR A 464 15.85 -17.35 19.52
N GLY A 465 15.26 -18.10 18.58
CA GLY A 465 13.83 -18.45 18.64
C GLY A 465 12.87 -17.50 17.94
N ARG A 466 13.38 -16.46 17.26
CA ARG A 466 12.58 -15.42 16.60
C ARG A 466 12.62 -15.52 15.06
N SER A 467 13.18 -16.61 14.53
CA SER A 467 13.18 -16.91 13.09
C SER A 467 11.76 -17.24 12.61
N SER A 468 11.46 -16.88 11.36
CA SER A 468 10.18 -17.22 10.72
C SER A 468 10.06 -18.72 10.46
N SER A 469 8.82 -19.22 10.46
CA SER A 469 8.51 -20.63 10.21
C SER A 469 7.30 -20.74 9.29
N PHE A 470 7.49 -21.27 8.07
CA PHE A 470 6.40 -21.37 7.09
C PHE A 470 5.23 -22.21 7.60
N LEU A 471 5.54 -23.35 8.24
CA LEU A 471 4.55 -24.30 8.75
C LEU A 471 3.56 -23.66 9.76
N HIS A 472 4.05 -22.73 10.57
CA HIS A 472 3.29 -22.03 11.60
C HIS A 472 2.70 -20.71 11.08
N ALA A 473 3.45 -19.95 10.29
CA ALA A 473 3.01 -18.67 9.73
C ALA A 473 1.81 -18.81 8.76
N LYS A 474 1.66 -19.97 8.12
CA LYS A 474 0.51 -20.25 7.25
C LYS A 474 -0.81 -20.52 7.99
N GLN A 475 -0.79 -20.77 9.31
CA GLN A 475 -2.02 -21.04 10.06
C GLN A 475 -2.92 -19.79 10.07
N GLY A 476 -4.24 -19.98 9.93
CA GLY A 476 -5.24 -18.91 9.76
C GLY A 476 -5.29 -18.28 8.36
N SER A 477 -4.38 -18.61 7.44
CA SER A 477 -4.41 -18.08 6.07
C SER A 477 -5.51 -18.73 5.21
N LEU A 478 -6.14 -17.95 4.31
CA LEU A 478 -7.19 -18.43 3.42
C LEU A 478 -6.61 -19.39 2.38
N LYS A 479 -7.04 -20.65 2.44
CA LYS A 479 -6.61 -21.74 1.57
C LYS A 479 -7.45 -21.84 0.30
N LYS A 480 -8.77 -21.64 0.42
CA LYS A 480 -9.72 -21.85 -0.69
C LYS A 480 -10.94 -20.94 -0.61
N ILE A 481 -11.39 -20.48 -1.76
CA ILE A 481 -12.69 -19.84 -1.97
C ILE A 481 -13.48 -20.73 -2.93
N SER A 482 -14.64 -21.21 -2.51
CA SER A 482 -15.59 -21.85 -3.42
C SER A 482 -16.71 -20.87 -3.75
N TYR A 483 -17.01 -20.74 -5.03
CA TYR A 483 -17.94 -19.75 -5.57
C TYR A 483 -19.36 -20.33 -5.69
N PRO A 484 -20.41 -19.47 -5.67
CA PRO A 484 -21.78 -19.89 -5.94
C PRO A 484 -21.97 -20.66 -7.25
N THR A 485 -21.10 -20.44 -8.24
CA THR A 485 -21.11 -21.13 -9.54
C THR A 485 -20.69 -22.60 -9.48
N GLY A 486 -20.12 -23.05 -8.36
CA GLY A 486 -19.53 -24.39 -8.19
C GLY A 486 -18.03 -24.45 -8.50
N GLY A 487 -17.47 -23.40 -9.08
CA GLY A 487 -16.01 -23.26 -9.28
C GLY A 487 -15.31 -22.92 -7.98
N TYR A 488 -13.98 -22.98 -7.98
CA TYR A 488 -13.19 -22.57 -6.83
C TYR A 488 -11.83 -21.96 -7.21
N THR A 489 -11.26 -21.21 -6.29
CA THR A 489 -9.87 -20.73 -6.32
C THR A 489 -9.14 -21.22 -5.07
N GLU A 490 -8.00 -21.86 -5.24
CA GLU A 490 -7.12 -22.33 -4.17
C GLU A 490 -5.79 -21.57 -4.18
N PHE A 491 -5.29 -21.24 -3.00
CA PHE A 491 -4.06 -20.47 -2.78
C PHE A 491 -3.01 -21.34 -2.08
N GLU A 492 -1.83 -21.46 -2.70
CA GLU A 492 -0.64 -22.02 -2.07
C GLU A 492 0.33 -20.87 -1.79
N TYR A 493 0.70 -20.69 -0.53
CA TYR A 493 1.62 -19.64 -0.09
C TYR A 493 3.03 -20.17 0.11
N GLU A 494 3.98 -19.24 0.19
CA GLU A 494 5.33 -19.41 0.72
C GLU A 494 5.71 -18.20 1.57
N LEU A 495 6.81 -18.27 2.32
CA LEU A 495 7.31 -17.12 3.06
C LEU A 495 7.84 -16.03 2.11
N ASN A 496 7.81 -14.79 2.56
CA ASN A 496 8.60 -13.76 1.92
C ASN A 496 10.10 -14.08 2.05
N SER A 497 10.92 -13.60 1.11
CA SER A 497 12.36 -13.83 1.11
C SER A 497 13.12 -12.58 0.71
N LEU A 498 14.30 -12.38 1.31
CA LEU A 498 15.25 -11.33 0.94
C LEU A 498 16.57 -11.93 0.45
N PRO A 499 17.28 -11.28 -0.48
CA PRO A 499 18.65 -11.63 -0.78
C PRO A 499 19.55 -11.24 0.40
N THR A 500 20.46 -12.12 0.80
CA THR A 500 21.47 -11.80 1.82
C THR A 500 22.88 -12.07 1.32
N THR A 501 23.82 -11.19 1.72
CA THR A 501 25.27 -11.38 1.56
C THR A 501 25.92 -12.05 2.77
N TYR A 502 25.15 -12.40 3.80
CA TYR A 502 25.63 -13.25 4.91
C TYR A 502 25.81 -14.69 4.42
N GLY A 503 26.84 -14.92 3.62
CA GLY A 503 27.51 -16.21 3.56
C GLY A 503 28.39 -16.39 4.80
N PRO A 504 28.93 -17.60 5.05
CA PRO A 504 29.94 -17.81 6.08
C PRO A 504 31.08 -16.80 5.87
N SER A 505 31.69 -16.36 6.98
CA SER A 505 32.81 -15.43 7.05
C SER A 505 33.74 -15.51 5.84
N ARG A 506 34.22 -14.35 5.35
CA ARG A 506 35.39 -14.22 4.47
C ARG A 506 36.29 -15.45 4.58
N VAL A 507 36.49 -16.20 3.51
CA VAL A 507 37.37 -17.37 3.55
C VAL A 507 38.77 -16.83 3.78
N PHE A 508 39.22 -16.95 5.03
CA PHE A 508 40.51 -16.41 5.44
C PHE A 508 41.58 -17.40 5.04
N HIS A 509 42.48 -16.95 4.18
CA HIS A 509 43.68 -17.68 3.82
C HIS A 509 44.79 -17.21 4.75
N PRO A 510 45.25 -18.06 5.69
CA PRO A 510 46.29 -17.67 6.63
C PRO A 510 47.64 -17.44 5.91
N GLU A 511 48.55 -16.73 6.57
CA GLU A 511 49.91 -16.57 6.05
C GLU A 511 50.56 -17.94 5.84
N LYS A 512 51.15 -18.17 4.66
CA LYS A 512 51.93 -19.37 4.39
C LYS A 512 53.36 -18.98 4.05
N THR A 513 54.30 -19.66 4.69
CA THR A 513 55.74 -19.39 4.56
C THR A 513 56.43 -20.55 3.87
N TYR A 514 57.23 -20.25 2.84
CA TYR A 514 58.00 -21.19 2.07
C TYR A 514 59.48 -20.85 2.16
N THR A 515 60.33 -21.84 2.39
CA THR A 515 61.78 -21.67 2.35
C THR A 515 62.33 -22.44 1.16
N THR A 516 63.02 -21.74 0.26
CA THR A 516 63.60 -22.34 -0.95
C THR A 516 65.01 -21.81 -1.19
N SER A 517 65.82 -22.59 -1.90
CA SER A 517 67.18 -22.22 -2.31
C SER A 517 67.22 -21.85 -3.79
N GLY A 518 68.10 -20.90 -4.17
CA GLY A 518 68.28 -20.50 -5.56
C GLY A 518 68.57 -21.70 -6.47
N SER A 519 67.68 -21.95 -7.43
CA SER A 519 67.79 -23.00 -8.45
C SER A 519 67.48 -22.41 -9.82
N ASN A 520 68.21 -22.84 -10.85
CA ASN A 520 68.02 -22.41 -12.25
C ASN A 520 66.78 -23.05 -12.92
N SER A 521 65.94 -23.73 -12.13
CA SER A 521 64.73 -24.41 -12.61
C SER A 521 63.52 -23.89 -11.85
N ASP A 522 62.39 -23.80 -12.54
CA ASP A 522 61.12 -23.37 -11.96
C ASP A 522 60.71 -24.32 -10.82
N GLN A 523 60.68 -23.80 -9.60
CA GLN A 523 60.22 -24.54 -8.43
C GLN A 523 58.78 -24.11 -8.11
N PRO A 524 57.79 -25.01 -8.19
CA PRO A 524 56.44 -24.72 -7.73
C PRO A 524 56.42 -24.60 -6.21
N LEU A 525 55.77 -23.56 -5.68
CA LEU A 525 55.68 -23.31 -4.24
C LEU A 525 54.30 -23.65 -3.68
N ASP A 526 53.23 -23.06 -4.23
CA ASP A 526 51.87 -23.27 -3.73
C ASP A 526 50.81 -22.97 -4.79
N ASP A 527 49.62 -23.53 -4.58
CA ASP A 527 48.41 -23.18 -5.31
C ASP A 527 47.67 -22.03 -4.63
N ILE A 528 47.27 -21.05 -5.44
CA ILE A 528 46.45 -19.90 -5.03
C ILE A 528 45.11 -20.05 -5.74
N LEU A 529 44.04 -20.27 -4.97
CA LEU A 529 42.68 -20.34 -5.49
C LEU A 529 41.96 -19.03 -5.20
N ILE A 530 41.57 -18.29 -6.24
CA ILE A 530 40.66 -17.15 -6.12
C ILE A 530 39.27 -17.65 -6.47
N ASN A 531 38.38 -17.67 -5.48
CA ASN A 531 37.04 -18.22 -5.68
C ASN A 531 36.13 -17.23 -6.43
N ASN A 532 36.19 -15.93 -6.11
CA ASN A 532 35.28 -14.93 -6.66
C ASN A 532 35.89 -13.51 -6.79
N GLY A 533 35.65 -12.89 -7.94
CA GLY A 533 36.04 -11.51 -8.24
C GLY A 533 37.54 -11.35 -8.50
N THR A 534 38.03 -10.11 -8.43
CA THR A 534 39.47 -9.82 -8.49
C THR A 534 39.97 -9.50 -7.09
N GLN A 535 40.91 -10.29 -6.58
CA GLN A 535 41.48 -10.14 -5.24
C GLN A 535 42.94 -9.72 -5.30
N SER A 536 43.36 -8.88 -4.34
CA SER A 536 44.76 -8.52 -4.17
C SER A 536 45.47 -9.53 -3.28
N VAL A 537 46.45 -10.25 -3.83
CA VAL A 537 47.32 -11.17 -3.09
C VAL A 537 48.69 -10.53 -2.94
N THR A 538 49.19 -10.46 -1.71
CA THR A 538 50.51 -9.87 -1.41
C THR A 538 51.52 -10.95 -1.04
N LEU A 539 52.65 -10.95 -1.73
CA LEU A 539 53.81 -11.76 -1.41
C LEU A 539 54.83 -10.88 -0.69
N SER A 540 55.37 -11.35 0.42
CA SER A 540 56.58 -10.81 1.02
C SER A 540 57.71 -11.83 0.91
N PHE A 541 58.95 -11.36 0.79
CA PHE A 541 60.11 -12.24 0.77
C PHE A 541 61.25 -11.66 1.60
N GLU A 542 62.13 -12.53 2.07
CA GLU A 542 63.28 -12.21 2.89
C GLU A 542 64.42 -13.20 2.59
N VAL A 543 65.63 -12.67 2.39
CA VAL A 543 66.84 -13.47 2.19
C VAL A 543 67.33 -13.95 3.56
N THR A 544 67.21 -15.25 3.86
CA THR A 544 67.54 -15.78 5.19
C THR A 544 68.99 -16.21 5.35
N LYS A 545 69.68 -16.64 4.28
CA LYS A 545 71.10 -17.00 4.34
C LYS A 545 71.77 -16.94 2.97
N CYS A 546 72.93 -16.30 2.86
CA CYS A 546 73.78 -16.28 1.66
C CYS A 546 75.26 -16.50 2.00
N ILE A 547 76.01 -17.22 1.17
CA ILE A 547 77.39 -17.62 1.47
C ILE A 547 78.44 -16.57 1.03
N PHE A 548 78.13 -15.64 0.11
CA PHE A 548 79.13 -14.75 -0.52
C PHE A 548 78.80 -13.25 -0.47
N GLY A 549 78.68 -12.63 0.72
CA GLY A 549 78.67 -11.15 0.87
C GLY A 549 77.53 -10.40 0.14
N PRO A 550 77.47 -9.05 0.20
CA PRO A 550 76.26 -8.27 -0.05
C PRO A 550 76.04 -7.90 -1.53
N ASN A 551 76.32 -8.80 -2.48
CA ASN A 551 75.87 -8.62 -3.85
C ASN A 551 74.50 -9.31 -3.99
N SER A 552 73.45 -8.50 -4.04
CA SER A 552 72.04 -8.90 -3.97
C SER A 552 71.70 -9.95 -5.03
N PRO A 553 71.42 -11.21 -4.64
CA PRO A 553 71.02 -12.22 -5.60
C PRO A 553 69.58 -11.97 -6.06
N SER A 554 69.35 -12.05 -7.37
CA SER A 554 68.04 -11.87 -7.97
C SER A 554 67.22 -13.15 -7.85
N VAL A 555 66.06 -13.09 -7.18
CA VAL A 555 65.06 -14.16 -7.24
C VAL A 555 63.85 -13.65 -7.99
N GLY A 556 63.45 -14.38 -9.02
CA GLY A 556 62.24 -14.09 -9.79
C GLY A 556 61.07 -14.92 -9.28
N PHE A 557 59.89 -14.31 -9.27
CA PHE A 557 58.63 -14.98 -9.00
C PHE A 557 57.65 -14.71 -10.12
N TYR A 558 56.86 -15.71 -10.46
CA TYR A 558 55.76 -15.56 -11.39
C TYR A 558 54.60 -16.47 -10.99
N ILE A 559 53.41 -16.13 -11.46
CA ILE A 559 52.18 -16.87 -11.20
C ILE A 559 51.62 -17.37 -12.53
N LYS A 560 51.32 -18.66 -12.63
CA LYS A 560 50.62 -19.26 -13.78
C LYS A 560 49.16 -19.52 -13.44
N ASP A 561 48.28 -19.23 -14.39
CA ASP A 561 46.91 -19.77 -14.38
C ASP A 561 46.96 -21.23 -14.80
N LEU A 562 46.41 -22.12 -13.96
CA LEU A 562 46.45 -23.56 -14.15
C LEU A 562 45.52 -24.05 -15.27
N ASN A 563 44.48 -23.29 -15.61
CA ASN A 563 43.55 -23.67 -16.67
C ASN A 563 44.08 -23.31 -18.06
N SER A 564 44.64 -22.11 -18.21
CA SER A 564 45.20 -21.63 -19.49
C SER A 564 46.68 -21.95 -19.66
N ASN A 565 47.37 -22.36 -18.60
CA ASN A 565 48.82 -22.55 -18.52
C ASN A 565 49.63 -21.30 -18.92
N THR A 566 49.04 -20.12 -18.81
CA THR A 566 49.67 -18.83 -19.13
C THR A 566 50.21 -18.14 -17.88
N ILE A 567 51.33 -17.42 -18.01
CA ILE A 567 51.87 -16.59 -16.93
C ILE A 567 51.02 -15.31 -16.84
N VAL A 568 50.27 -15.16 -15.76
CA VAL A 568 49.37 -14.01 -15.54
C VAL A 568 50.04 -12.87 -14.79
N VAL A 569 51.15 -13.15 -14.09
CA VAL A 569 51.98 -12.17 -13.38
C VAL A 569 53.43 -12.56 -13.54
N SER A 570 54.26 -11.68 -14.11
CA SER A 570 55.72 -11.84 -14.15
C SER A 570 56.40 -10.65 -13.49
N ALA A 571 56.94 -10.85 -12.29
CA ALA A 571 57.83 -9.86 -11.68
C ALA A 571 59.24 -10.06 -12.25
N ASN A 572 59.53 -9.48 -13.41
CA ASN A 572 60.91 -9.33 -13.89
C ASN A 572 61.64 -8.17 -13.19
N GLN A 573 61.29 -7.89 -11.94
CA GLN A 573 62.11 -7.06 -11.07
C GLN A 573 63.04 -7.99 -10.30
N VAL A 574 64.29 -7.99 -10.73
CA VAL A 574 65.42 -8.41 -9.91
C VAL A 574 65.37 -7.58 -8.61
N MET A 575 64.87 -8.18 -7.53
CA MET A 575 64.88 -7.52 -6.23
C MET A 575 66.32 -7.45 -5.75
N SER A 576 66.92 -6.25 -5.74
CA SER A 576 68.28 -6.03 -5.23
C SER A 576 68.33 -5.85 -3.70
N GLU A 577 67.29 -6.26 -2.97
CA GLU A 577 67.10 -5.99 -1.55
C GLU A 577 66.99 -7.30 -0.73
N THR A 578 67.37 -7.25 0.54
CA THR A 578 67.33 -8.40 1.46
C THR A 578 65.92 -8.78 1.90
N SER A 579 64.92 -7.94 1.64
CA SER A 579 63.49 -8.20 1.89
C SER A 579 62.60 -7.23 1.11
N GLY A 580 61.37 -7.60 0.77
CA GLY A 580 60.40 -6.71 0.13
C GLY A 580 58.99 -7.30 0.03
N GLU A 581 58.00 -6.48 -0.38
CA GLU A 581 56.61 -6.91 -0.59
C GLU A 581 56.12 -6.53 -2.00
N MET A 582 55.28 -7.39 -2.59
CA MET A 582 54.66 -7.16 -3.89
C MET A 582 53.21 -7.65 -3.89
N SER A 583 52.30 -6.81 -4.39
CA SER A 583 50.87 -7.10 -4.45
C SER A 583 50.40 -7.28 -5.88
N PHE A 584 49.55 -8.28 -6.11
CA PHE A 584 49.03 -8.62 -7.43
C PHE A 584 47.52 -8.78 -7.39
N SER A 585 46.84 -8.32 -8.43
CA SER A 585 45.40 -8.53 -8.61
C SER A 585 45.14 -9.78 -9.46
N LEU A 586 44.52 -10.79 -8.87
CA LEU A 586 44.16 -12.05 -9.54
C LEU A 586 42.64 -12.16 -9.63
N SER A 587 42.11 -12.44 -10.83
CA SER A 587 40.68 -12.72 -11.05
C SER A 587 40.29 -14.11 -10.54
N SER A 588 39.01 -14.46 -10.52
CA SER A 588 38.54 -15.81 -10.20
C SER A 588 39.28 -16.87 -11.03
N GLY A 589 39.86 -17.87 -10.38
CA GLY A 589 40.65 -18.90 -11.04
C GLY A 589 41.58 -19.68 -10.10
N SER A 590 42.20 -20.73 -10.63
CA SER A 590 43.21 -21.52 -9.92
C SER A 590 44.59 -21.19 -10.48
N TYR A 591 45.49 -20.76 -9.60
CA TYR A 591 46.82 -20.28 -9.96
C TYR A 591 47.89 -21.07 -9.21
N ARG A 592 49.12 -21.08 -9.73
CA ARG A 592 50.29 -21.64 -9.04
C ARG A 592 51.45 -20.66 -9.03
N LEU A 593 52.02 -20.46 -7.85
CA LEU A 593 53.20 -19.63 -7.63
C LEU A 593 54.48 -20.43 -7.90
N PHE A 594 55.37 -19.83 -8.68
CA PHE A 594 56.69 -20.39 -8.98
C PHE A 594 57.79 -19.44 -8.53
N SER A 595 58.89 -20.01 -8.06
CA SER A 595 60.16 -19.30 -7.84
C SER A 595 61.23 -19.81 -8.79
N TYR A 596 62.07 -18.91 -9.29
CA TYR A 596 63.26 -19.27 -10.07
C TYR A 596 64.41 -18.30 -9.76
N ALA A 597 65.66 -18.79 -9.88
CA ALA A 597 66.85 -17.95 -9.76
C ALA A 597 67.61 -17.95 -11.11
N PRO A 598 67.89 -16.79 -11.72
CA PRO A 598 68.58 -16.72 -13.02
C PRO A 598 70.03 -17.24 -12.99
N ALA A 599 70.64 -17.33 -11.81
CA ALA A 599 71.99 -17.85 -11.60
C ALA A 599 72.08 -18.63 -10.26
N PRO A 600 72.89 -19.70 -10.19
CA PRO A 600 72.93 -20.59 -9.03
C PRO A 600 73.80 -19.98 -7.93
N PHE A 601 73.22 -19.07 -7.15
CA PHE A 601 73.82 -18.60 -5.91
C PHE A 601 73.31 -19.47 -4.75
N PRO A 602 74.18 -19.96 -3.84
CA PRO A 602 73.78 -20.76 -2.69
C PRO A 602 73.18 -19.86 -1.60
N CYS A 603 72.03 -19.29 -1.91
CA CYS A 603 71.24 -18.45 -1.03
C CYS A 603 69.91 -19.13 -0.76
N THR A 604 69.46 -19.03 0.49
CA THR A 604 68.16 -19.50 0.95
C THR A 604 67.28 -18.28 1.19
N TYR A 605 66.04 -18.38 0.72
CA TYR A 605 65.04 -17.32 0.78
C TYR A 605 63.79 -17.84 1.43
N THR A 606 63.12 -16.96 2.15
CA THR A 606 61.81 -17.18 2.73
C THR A 606 60.81 -16.33 1.99
N ILE A 607 59.75 -16.94 1.47
CA ILE A 607 58.65 -16.27 0.76
C ILE A 607 57.39 -16.51 1.57
N LYS A 608 56.70 -15.44 1.91
CA LYS A 608 55.45 -15.49 2.65
C LYS A 608 54.33 -14.96 1.77
N ILE A 609 53.31 -15.78 1.59
CA ILE A 609 52.02 -15.30 1.08
C ILE A 609 51.32 -14.67 2.27
N ARG A 610 51.13 -13.35 2.26
CA ARG A 610 50.45 -12.64 3.36
C ARG A 610 49.00 -13.13 3.48
N PRO A 611 48.42 -13.05 4.69
CA PRO A 611 47.03 -13.43 4.86
C PRO A 611 46.14 -12.59 3.97
N TRP A 612 45.17 -13.22 3.33
CA TRP A 612 44.19 -12.55 2.50
C TRP A 612 42.83 -13.21 2.70
N SER A 613 41.79 -12.58 2.17
CA SER A 613 40.44 -13.12 2.30
C SER A 613 39.69 -13.03 0.99
N ASP A 614 39.07 -14.13 0.58
CA ASP A 614 38.09 -14.10 -0.49
C ASP A 614 36.85 -13.32 -0.04
N LEU A 615 36.26 -12.56 -0.96
CA LEU A 615 34.91 -12.07 -0.79
C LEU A 615 33.95 -13.28 -0.78
N PRO A 616 33.08 -13.44 0.24
CA PRO A 616 32.09 -14.50 0.21
C PRO A 616 31.07 -14.24 -0.92
N THR A 617 30.58 -15.29 -1.58
CA THR A 617 29.16 -15.47 -1.95
C THR A 617 28.95 -16.84 -2.62
N PRO A 618 27.79 -17.47 -2.38
CA PRO A 618 26.56 -17.09 -3.08
C PRO A 618 25.67 -16.18 -2.22
N GLN A 619 24.91 -15.28 -2.83
CA GLN A 619 23.80 -14.67 -2.13
C GLN A 619 22.78 -15.77 -1.83
N VAL A 620 22.52 -16.02 -0.55
CA VAL A 620 21.51 -16.99 -0.12
C VAL A 620 20.20 -16.23 0.10
N ASN A 621 19.07 -16.90 -0.13
CA ASN A 621 17.77 -16.34 0.21
C ASN A 621 17.51 -16.59 1.69
N TYR A 622 17.19 -15.52 2.41
CA TYR A 622 16.75 -15.61 3.80
C TYR A 622 15.24 -15.44 3.86
N ASP A 623 14.55 -16.40 4.47
CA ASP A 623 13.12 -16.35 4.70
C ASP A 623 12.78 -15.29 5.75
N ASN A 624 11.79 -14.48 5.44
CA ASN A 624 11.34 -13.34 6.21
C ASN A 624 9.86 -13.54 6.59
N GLY A 625 9.37 -12.76 7.55
CA GLY A 625 8.00 -12.84 8.04
C GLY A 625 6.95 -12.55 6.97
N GLY A 626 5.76 -13.09 7.21
CA GLY A 626 4.60 -12.95 6.34
C GLY A 626 4.61 -13.90 5.14
N LEU A 627 3.47 -13.94 4.48
CA LEU A 627 3.21 -14.84 3.36
C LEU A 627 3.11 -14.09 2.03
N ARG A 628 3.45 -14.79 0.95
CA ARG A 628 3.15 -14.41 -0.43
C ARG A 628 2.64 -15.62 -1.19
N VAL A 629 1.90 -15.41 -2.28
CA VAL A 629 1.34 -16.50 -3.07
C VAL A 629 2.41 -17.12 -3.97
N LYS A 630 2.54 -18.43 -3.91
CA LYS A 630 3.43 -19.21 -4.79
C LYS A 630 2.67 -19.74 -5.99
N LYS A 631 1.42 -20.16 -5.77
CA LYS A 631 0.56 -20.75 -6.80
C LYS A 631 -0.91 -20.44 -6.53
N ILE A 632 -1.63 -20.13 -7.60
CA ILE A 632 -3.09 -20.05 -7.61
C ILE A 632 -3.62 -21.14 -8.52
N THR A 633 -4.60 -21.89 -8.04
CA THR A 633 -5.34 -22.88 -8.84
C THR A 633 -6.77 -22.40 -9.00
N SER A 634 -7.22 -22.22 -10.24
CA SER A 634 -8.61 -21.88 -10.55
C SER A 634 -9.28 -23.08 -11.22
N TYR A 635 -10.47 -23.45 -10.74
CA TYR A 635 -11.29 -24.52 -11.31
C TYR A 635 -12.56 -23.94 -11.95
N ASP A 636 -12.74 -24.23 -13.24
CA ASP A 636 -13.95 -23.93 -14.00
C ASP A 636 -14.87 -25.15 -14.02
N PRO A 637 -16.05 -25.09 -13.36
CA PRO A 637 -16.99 -26.21 -13.29
C PRO A 637 -17.74 -26.45 -14.61
N VAL A 638 -17.76 -25.48 -15.53
CA VAL A 638 -18.45 -25.60 -16.82
C VAL A 638 -17.57 -26.33 -17.83
N ALA A 639 -16.30 -25.95 -17.89
CA ALA A 639 -15.32 -26.62 -18.75
C ALA A 639 -14.77 -27.92 -18.14
N ASP A 640 -14.98 -28.12 -16.82
CA ASP A 640 -14.32 -29.15 -16.00
C ASP A 640 -12.79 -29.11 -16.15
N LYS A 641 -12.23 -27.89 -16.07
CA LYS A 641 -10.81 -27.63 -16.27
C LYS A 641 -10.19 -26.85 -15.13
N ARG A 642 -8.89 -27.07 -14.93
CA ARG A 642 -8.06 -26.33 -13.97
C ARG A 642 -7.02 -25.51 -14.71
N THR A 643 -6.79 -24.31 -14.21
CA THR A 643 -5.69 -23.44 -14.65
C THR A 643 -4.82 -23.11 -13.45
N TYR A 644 -3.51 -23.10 -13.67
CA TYR A 644 -2.53 -22.81 -12.64
C TYR A 644 -1.76 -21.53 -13.00
N LYS A 645 -1.69 -20.59 -12.06
CA LYS A 645 -0.75 -19.46 -12.13
C LYS A 645 0.36 -19.69 -11.11
N LEU A 646 1.60 -19.72 -11.57
CA LEU A 646 2.81 -19.94 -10.78
C LEU A 646 3.60 -18.64 -10.69
N TYR A 647 4.07 -18.29 -9.49
CA TYR A 647 4.81 -17.06 -9.23
C TYR A 647 6.25 -17.37 -8.83
N ASP A 648 7.21 -16.78 -9.54
CA ASP A 648 8.64 -16.83 -9.19
C ASP A 648 9.13 -15.41 -8.88
N TYR A 649 9.61 -15.22 -7.65
CA TYR A 649 10.10 -13.95 -7.11
C TYR A 649 11.63 -13.85 -7.14
N THR A 650 12.28 -14.78 -7.83
CA THR A 650 13.74 -14.88 -7.93
C THR A 650 14.27 -14.49 -9.30
N GLU A 651 15.54 -14.15 -9.34
CA GLU A 651 16.31 -13.98 -10.57
C GLU A 651 17.59 -14.81 -10.53
N LEU A 652 18.16 -15.08 -11.71
CA LEU A 652 19.42 -15.82 -11.81
C LEU A 652 20.60 -14.86 -11.76
N ILE A 653 21.43 -14.98 -10.72
CA ILE A 653 22.70 -14.26 -10.56
C ILE A 653 23.81 -15.31 -10.49
N ASN A 654 24.73 -15.31 -11.47
CA ASN A 654 25.81 -16.30 -11.58
C ASN A 654 25.31 -17.76 -11.50
N GLY A 655 24.16 -18.05 -12.12
CA GLY A 655 23.54 -19.39 -12.12
C GLY A 655 22.72 -19.73 -10.86
N ASN A 656 22.73 -18.89 -9.82
CA ASN A 656 21.97 -19.11 -8.59
C ASN A 656 20.65 -18.33 -8.59
N LYS A 657 19.57 -18.94 -8.11
CA LYS A 657 18.29 -18.25 -7.89
C LYS A 657 18.34 -17.38 -6.63
N VAL A 658 18.29 -16.07 -6.81
CA VAL A 658 18.35 -15.08 -5.74
C VAL A 658 17.03 -14.30 -5.68
N SER A 659 16.49 -14.10 -4.49
CA SER A 659 15.26 -13.34 -4.25
C SER A 659 15.43 -11.89 -4.71
N THR A 660 14.44 -11.34 -5.40
CA THR A 660 14.43 -9.92 -5.78
C THR A 660 13.75 -9.02 -4.76
N GLY A 661 13.37 -9.61 -3.62
CA GLY A 661 12.70 -8.95 -2.51
C GLY A 661 13.57 -7.89 -1.85
N ARG A 662 12.98 -6.77 -1.47
CA ARG A 662 13.60 -5.73 -0.65
C ARG A 662 12.63 -5.33 0.44
N SER A 663 13.16 -5.12 1.64
CA SER A 663 12.39 -4.57 2.75
C SER A 663 12.58 -3.07 2.85
N SER A 664 11.55 -2.35 3.30
CA SER A 664 11.66 -0.96 3.73
C SER A 664 12.64 -0.77 4.90
N LEU A 665 12.97 -1.82 5.65
CA LEU A 665 13.90 -1.73 6.77
C LEU A 665 15.18 -2.52 6.48
N PRO A 666 16.35 -1.87 6.45
CA PRO A 666 17.62 -2.59 6.41
C PRO A 666 17.82 -3.27 7.77
N TYR A 667 17.66 -4.59 7.80
CA TYR A 667 18.01 -5.49 8.90
C TYR A 667 17.07 -5.54 10.13
N SER A 668 16.65 -6.77 10.41
CA SER A 668 15.80 -7.30 11.47
C SER A 668 16.35 -7.18 12.90
N LYS A 669 16.89 -6.03 13.30
CA LYS A 669 17.35 -5.82 14.67
C LYS A 669 16.40 -4.91 15.44
N PHE A 670 15.19 -5.40 15.67
CA PHE A 670 14.19 -4.81 16.58
C PHE A 670 14.61 -5.01 18.05
N ARG A 671 15.78 -4.50 18.42
CA ARG A 671 16.25 -4.45 19.81
C ARG A 671 16.38 -3.00 20.20
N ASN A 672 15.70 -2.64 21.29
CA ASN A 672 16.00 -1.41 21.99
C ASN A 672 16.72 -1.80 23.29
N ASP A 673 18.02 -1.56 23.32
CA ASP A 673 18.86 -1.76 24.49
C ASP A 673 19.49 -0.43 24.92
N TYR A 674 19.41 -0.12 26.21
CA TYR A 674 20.15 0.98 26.80
C TYR A 674 20.85 0.54 28.09
N VAL A 675 22.00 1.15 28.35
CA VAL A 675 22.79 0.92 29.57
C VAL A 675 22.52 2.08 30.50
N SER A 676 22.13 1.82 31.75
CA SER A 676 22.01 2.85 32.78
C SER A 676 22.99 2.58 33.91
N TRP A 677 23.55 3.63 34.50
CA TRP A 677 24.39 3.54 35.69
C TRP A 677 23.63 4.15 36.86
N HIS A 678 23.61 3.44 37.99
CA HIS A 678 23.27 4.07 39.26
C HIS A 678 24.53 4.27 40.07
N SER A 679 24.69 5.49 40.57
CA SER A 679 25.51 5.77 41.75
C SER A 679 24.55 6.10 42.88
N TYR A 680 24.52 5.32 43.97
CA TYR A 680 23.81 5.72 45.18
C TYR A 680 24.70 5.48 46.40
N CYS A 681 24.98 6.55 47.13
CA CYS A 681 25.62 6.51 48.44
C CYS A 681 24.62 7.07 49.46
N ILE A 682 24.23 6.26 50.45
CA ILE A 682 23.48 6.76 51.61
C ILE A 682 24.46 7.56 52.46
N SER A 683 24.12 8.81 52.78
CA SER A 683 24.84 9.54 53.82
C SER A 683 24.37 9.05 55.19
N GLN A 684 25.28 8.53 56.00
CA GLN A 684 25.20 8.83 57.42
C GLN A 684 26.07 10.06 57.67
N VAL A 685 25.44 11.09 58.22
CA VAL A 685 26.09 12.36 58.55
C VAL A 685 27.11 12.10 59.66
N GLY A 686 28.41 12.14 59.35
CA GLY A 686 29.45 11.97 60.36
C GLY A 686 30.88 11.72 59.82
N GLY A 687 31.44 12.70 59.10
CA GLY A 687 32.87 12.96 58.88
C GLY A 687 33.88 11.79 58.77
N ALA A 688 34.21 11.37 57.54
CA ALA A 688 35.56 11.15 56.99
C ALA A 688 35.48 10.34 55.68
N GLY A 689 35.96 10.93 54.57
CA GLY A 689 36.12 10.27 53.26
C GLY A 689 34.86 10.27 52.38
N GLN A 690 34.90 10.99 51.24
CA GLN A 690 33.93 10.77 50.16
C GLN A 690 34.31 9.49 49.42
N TYR A 691 33.37 8.56 49.32
CA TYR A 691 33.57 7.30 48.61
C TYR A 691 32.42 7.12 47.62
N GLU A 692 32.75 7.12 46.34
CA GLU A 692 31.84 6.89 45.22
C GLU A 692 31.74 5.38 44.94
N GLY A 693 30.53 4.82 44.98
CA GLY A 693 30.23 3.46 44.53
C GLY A 693 29.31 3.49 43.31
N SER A 694 29.51 2.56 42.37
CA SER A 694 28.89 2.61 41.04
C SER A 694 28.41 1.22 40.59
N GLY A 695 27.24 1.13 39.95
CA GLY A 695 26.67 -0.12 39.43
C GLY A 695 26.04 0.05 38.04
N LYS A 696 26.22 -0.95 37.16
CA LYS A 696 25.73 -0.95 35.78
C LYS A 696 24.47 -1.80 35.63
N TYR A 697 23.51 -1.29 34.84
CA TYR A 697 22.34 -2.03 34.38
C TYR A 697 22.29 -2.04 32.86
N LEU A 698 21.97 -3.18 32.26
CA LEU A 698 21.59 -3.30 30.86
C LEU A 698 20.11 -3.67 30.80
N THR A 699 19.30 -2.84 30.15
CA THR A 699 17.89 -3.14 29.89
C THR A 699 17.71 -3.42 28.41
N VAL A 700 17.21 -4.60 28.07
CA VAL A 700 16.91 -5.02 26.70
C VAL A 700 15.41 -5.17 26.54
N ASN A 701 14.83 -4.51 25.55
CA ASN A 701 13.41 -4.60 25.21
C ASN A 701 13.23 -5.35 23.89
N SER A 702 12.17 -6.14 23.81
CA SER A 702 11.71 -6.81 22.58
C SER A 702 10.37 -6.23 22.16
N THR A 703 10.26 -5.70 20.95
CA THR A 703 8.96 -5.30 20.38
C THR A 703 8.72 -6.11 19.12
N THR A 704 7.53 -6.72 19.00
CA THR A 704 7.06 -7.40 17.79
C THR A 704 6.09 -6.55 16.98
N ASN A 705 5.42 -5.61 17.67
CA ASN A 705 4.44 -4.69 17.12
C ASN A 705 5.09 -3.31 16.89
N TYR A 706 6.04 -3.25 15.96
CA TYR A 706 6.49 -1.96 15.43
C TYR A 706 5.45 -1.47 14.42
N PRO A 707 5.06 -0.18 14.40
CA PRO A 707 4.36 0.39 13.26
C PRO A 707 5.34 0.32 12.08
N LEU A 708 5.26 -0.76 11.32
CA LEU A 708 5.88 -0.86 10.01
C LEU A 708 5.36 0.34 9.25
N SER A 709 6.22 1.32 8.97
CA SER A 709 5.89 2.42 8.07
C SER A 709 5.27 1.79 6.82
N SER A 710 3.97 1.99 6.67
CA SER A 710 3.13 1.11 5.89
C SER A 710 3.27 1.45 4.41
N ASN A 711 4.28 0.85 3.78
CA ASN A 711 4.16 0.51 2.37
C ASN A 711 2.93 -0.35 2.19
N GLN A 712 1.80 0.22 1.75
CA GLN A 712 0.72 -0.50 1.08
C GLN A 712 0.50 -1.95 1.58
N ASN A 713 0.32 -2.11 2.89
CA ASN A 713 0.03 -3.36 3.59
C ASN A 713 1.04 -4.53 3.51
N ASN A 714 2.27 -4.36 2.98
CA ASN A 714 3.34 -5.38 3.05
C ASN A 714 4.75 -4.76 3.22
N THR A 715 5.59 -5.42 4.04
CA THR A 715 6.94 -4.96 4.38
C THR A 715 7.99 -5.24 3.31
N ILE A 716 7.66 -6.11 2.35
CA ILE A 716 8.55 -6.55 1.29
C ILE A 716 7.91 -6.32 -0.07
N GLY A 717 8.67 -5.69 -0.95
CA GLY A 717 8.37 -5.59 -2.38
C GLY A 717 9.41 -6.34 -3.20
N TYR A 718 9.01 -6.86 -4.35
CA TYR A 718 9.83 -7.63 -5.28
C TYR A 718 10.12 -6.78 -6.51
N SER A 719 11.41 -6.63 -6.82
CA SER A 719 11.86 -5.86 -7.98
C SER A 719 11.54 -6.57 -9.29
N LYS A 720 11.37 -7.90 -9.26
CA LYS A 720 11.11 -8.73 -10.43
C LYS A 720 10.27 -9.95 -10.08
N VAL A 721 9.21 -10.19 -10.86
CA VAL A 721 8.30 -11.33 -10.68
C VAL A 721 7.98 -11.95 -12.02
N THR A 722 8.05 -13.27 -12.10
CA THR A 722 7.61 -14.04 -13.27
C THR A 722 6.30 -14.75 -12.94
N GLU A 723 5.24 -14.46 -13.70
CA GLU A 723 3.98 -15.21 -13.65
C GLU A 723 3.94 -16.19 -14.82
N ARG A 724 3.89 -17.49 -14.54
CA ARG A 724 3.71 -18.53 -15.57
C ARG A 724 2.29 -19.08 -15.50
N THR A 725 1.67 -19.30 -16.67
CA THR A 725 0.36 -19.96 -16.76
C THR A 725 0.52 -21.38 -17.28
N VAL A 726 -0.10 -22.33 -16.59
CA VAL A 726 -0.07 -23.76 -16.93
C VAL A 726 -1.50 -24.30 -16.96
N ASP A 727 -1.80 -25.16 -17.93
CA ASP A 727 -3.11 -25.82 -18.05
C ASP A 727 -3.23 -27.09 -17.17
N ASP A 728 -4.41 -27.71 -17.22
CA ASP A 728 -4.78 -28.94 -16.52
C ASP A 728 -3.92 -30.16 -16.90
N GLN A 729 -3.26 -30.12 -18.06
CA GLN A 729 -2.36 -31.15 -18.57
C GLN A 729 -0.89 -30.86 -18.24
N ASN A 730 -0.64 -29.82 -17.44
CA ASN A 730 0.69 -29.34 -17.08
C ASN A 730 1.49 -28.76 -18.28
N ASN A 731 0.81 -28.36 -19.36
CA ASN A 731 1.43 -27.66 -20.47
C ASN A 731 1.66 -26.19 -20.11
N ASP A 732 2.87 -25.70 -20.35
CA ASP A 732 3.23 -24.31 -20.17
C ASP A 732 2.71 -23.45 -21.34
N LEU A 733 1.81 -22.51 -21.03
CA LEU A 733 1.21 -21.62 -22.02
C LEU A 733 2.06 -20.36 -22.28
N GLY A 734 3.09 -20.12 -21.47
CA GLY A 734 3.90 -18.91 -21.49
C GLY A 734 4.01 -18.25 -20.12
N TYR A 735 4.73 -17.13 -20.09
CA TYR A 735 4.90 -16.35 -18.87
C TYR A 735 4.93 -14.85 -19.14
N THR A 736 4.60 -14.07 -18.12
CA THR A 736 4.76 -12.62 -18.09
C THR A 736 5.80 -12.26 -17.05
N LEU A 737 6.79 -11.46 -17.47
CA LEU A 737 7.82 -10.91 -16.59
C LEU A 737 7.45 -9.48 -16.22
N TYR A 738 7.43 -9.20 -14.92
CA TYR A 738 7.20 -7.87 -14.36
C TYR A 738 8.46 -7.38 -13.67
N GLU A 739 8.86 -6.13 -13.93
CA GLU A 739 9.92 -5.44 -13.20
C GLU A 739 9.36 -4.14 -12.61
N TYR A 740 9.70 -3.85 -11.36
CA TYR A 740 9.15 -2.76 -10.58
C TYR A 740 10.24 -1.87 -10.00
N THR A 741 9.90 -0.59 -9.76
CA THR A 741 10.68 0.26 -8.88
C THR A 741 10.65 -0.32 -7.46
N ASN A 742 11.82 -0.42 -6.84
CA ASN A 742 11.97 -0.99 -5.51
C ASN A 742 13.12 -0.31 -4.75
N LEU A 743 12.99 1.01 -4.59
CA LEU A 743 13.99 1.83 -3.89
C LEU A 743 14.06 1.43 -2.42
N GLN A 744 15.28 1.31 -1.90
CA GLN A 744 15.52 1.04 -0.49
C GLN A 744 15.27 2.32 0.31
N ASP A 745 14.72 2.21 1.52
CA ASP A 745 14.64 3.36 2.41
C ASP A 745 16.02 3.70 2.98
N TYR A 746 16.22 4.98 3.28
CA TYR A 746 17.48 5.46 3.83
C TYR A 746 17.39 5.57 5.35
N LEU A 747 18.30 4.90 6.05
CA LEU A 747 18.50 5.10 7.48
C LEU A 747 19.38 6.32 7.70
N ILE A 748 18.88 7.29 8.45
CA ILE A 748 19.71 8.41 8.89
C ILE A 748 20.46 7.95 10.14
N GLY A 749 21.79 7.83 10.02
CA GLY A 749 22.66 7.47 11.13
C GLY A 749 22.44 8.40 12.33
N ALA A 750 22.55 7.83 13.53
CA ALA A 750 22.34 8.59 14.76
C ALA A 750 23.63 9.25 15.26
N ASP A 751 23.49 10.48 15.73
CA ASP A 751 24.51 11.23 16.45
C ASP A 751 24.37 10.98 17.96
N VAL A 752 25.45 11.23 18.72
CA VAL A 752 25.47 11.12 20.18
C VAL A 752 25.75 12.49 20.79
N ALA A 753 24.95 12.90 21.78
CA ALA A 753 25.13 14.14 22.53
C ALA A 753 25.28 13.85 24.03
N PHE A 754 26.14 14.62 24.71
CA PHE A 754 26.41 14.51 26.14
C PHE A 754 25.91 15.77 26.87
N ALA A 755 25.42 15.61 28.10
CA ALA A 755 24.99 16.73 28.93
C ALA A 755 26.16 17.57 29.49
N GLY A 756 27.36 16.98 29.67
CA GLY A 756 28.56 17.63 30.22
C GLY A 756 29.85 17.42 29.39
N ASN A 757 30.99 17.92 29.89
CA ASN A 757 32.30 17.90 29.20
C ASN A 757 33.07 16.56 29.29
N SER A 758 32.44 15.50 29.81
CA SER A 758 33.10 14.22 30.07
C SER A 758 32.90 13.25 28.91
N TYR A 759 33.99 12.92 28.20
CA TYR A 759 33.98 11.98 27.07
C TYR A 759 33.98 10.53 27.57
N PHE A 760 32.84 9.85 27.50
CA PHE A 760 32.80 8.39 27.59
C PHE A 760 32.98 7.79 26.20
N PHE A 761 33.92 6.84 26.05
CA PHE A 761 34.12 6.09 24.81
C PHE A 761 32.97 5.10 24.61
N LEU A 762 31.87 5.57 24.01
CA LEU A 762 30.87 4.68 23.42
C LEU A 762 31.46 4.18 22.09
N SER A 763 31.80 2.89 22.01
CA SER A 763 32.28 2.27 20.77
C SER A 763 31.23 2.42 19.67
N GLY A 764 31.55 3.19 18.63
CA GLY A 764 30.63 3.69 17.61
C GLY A 764 30.12 2.69 16.58
N SER A 765 29.52 1.58 16.99
CA SER A 765 28.89 0.64 16.04
C SER A 765 27.49 0.15 16.40
N ASP A 766 27.01 0.42 17.62
CA ASP A 766 25.64 0.07 17.98
C ASP A 766 24.71 1.16 17.47
N LYS A 767 23.68 0.78 16.72
CA LYS A 767 22.73 1.69 16.08
C LYS A 767 21.65 2.16 17.06
N TYR A 768 21.08 3.34 16.79
CA TYR A 768 19.91 3.83 17.52
C TYR A 768 18.71 2.90 17.29
N PRO A 769 17.86 2.60 18.30
CA PRO A 769 16.77 1.63 18.13
C PRO A 769 15.70 2.06 17.12
N TRP A 770 15.67 3.36 16.79
CA TRP A 770 14.63 3.98 15.98
C TRP A 770 15.21 4.95 14.94
N GLU A 771 16.26 4.55 14.21
CA GLU A 771 16.81 5.43 13.16
C GLU A 771 15.65 5.88 12.27
N PRO A 772 15.32 7.19 12.22
CA PRO A 772 14.19 7.67 11.49
C PRO A 772 14.45 7.37 10.01
N ILE A 773 13.42 6.83 9.37
CA ILE A 773 13.52 6.32 8.02
C ILE A 773 13.02 7.40 7.07
N LEU A 774 13.85 7.77 6.11
CA LEU A 774 13.37 8.47 4.93
C LEU A 774 12.73 7.43 4.02
N SER A 775 11.40 7.40 4.06
CA SER A 775 10.58 6.45 3.33
C SER A 775 10.50 6.82 1.84
N ASN A 776 10.97 5.93 0.98
CA ASN A 776 10.79 5.97 -0.47
C ASN A 776 9.51 5.21 -0.90
N ALA A 777 8.48 5.11 -0.04
CA ALA A 777 7.29 4.31 -0.33
C ALA A 777 6.55 4.74 -1.59
N ALA A 778 6.45 6.05 -1.86
CA ALA A 778 5.82 6.58 -3.07
C ALA A 778 6.41 5.99 -4.34
N HIS A 779 7.73 5.81 -4.32
CA HIS A 779 8.54 5.46 -5.47
C HIS A 779 8.66 3.97 -5.70
N ARG A 780 7.98 3.13 -4.91
CA ARG A 780 7.99 1.66 -5.04
C ARG A 780 6.77 1.13 -5.80
N GLY A 781 6.89 -0.06 -6.36
CA GLY A 781 5.79 -0.78 -7.01
C GLY A 781 5.33 -0.19 -8.34
N LYS A 782 6.04 0.80 -8.91
CA LYS A 782 5.75 1.33 -10.25
C LYS A 782 6.34 0.38 -11.29
N PRO A 783 5.56 -0.09 -12.29
CA PRO A 783 6.08 -1.01 -13.30
C PRO A 783 7.17 -0.30 -14.13
N LEU A 784 8.38 -0.85 -14.19
CA LEU A 784 9.48 -0.39 -15.06
C LEU A 784 9.45 -1.12 -16.41
N ARG A 785 9.12 -2.41 -16.38
CA ARG A 785 9.06 -3.26 -17.57
C ARG A 785 8.02 -4.36 -17.39
N ILE A 786 7.25 -4.63 -18.46
CA ILE A 786 6.36 -5.78 -18.55
C ILE A 786 6.66 -6.48 -19.88
N GLU A 787 7.01 -7.76 -19.84
CA GLU A 787 7.30 -8.54 -21.04
C GLU A 787 6.47 -9.82 -21.05
N GLU A 788 5.76 -10.07 -22.15
CA GLU A 788 4.92 -11.25 -22.35
C GLU A 788 5.63 -12.22 -23.29
N TYR A 789 5.68 -13.49 -22.89
CA TYR A 789 6.35 -14.57 -23.61
C TYR A 789 5.38 -15.73 -23.85
N LYS A 790 5.32 -16.19 -25.10
CA LYS A 790 4.58 -17.38 -25.51
C LYS A 790 5.52 -18.58 -25.56
N LYS A 791 5.04 -19.75 -25.12
CA LYS A 791 5.78 -21.01 -25.29
C LYS A 791 5.83 -21.40 -26.77
N SER A 792 7.01 -21.78 -27.27
CA SER A 792 7.24 -22.26 -28.64
C SER A 792 8.16 -23.49 -28.64
N THR A 793 8.26 -24.20 -29.77
CA THR A 793 8.97 -25.48 -29.92
C THR A 793 10.47 -25.40 -29.56
N GLY A 794 11.06 -24.20 -29.59
CA GLY A 794 12.47 -23.94 -29.25
C GLY A 794 12.71 -23.18 -27.93
N GLY A 795 11.67 -22.95 -27.10
CA GLY A 795 11.81 -22.18 -25.86
C GLY A 795 10.66 -21.19 -25.64
N TYR A 796 11.00 -19.92 -25.39
CA TYR A 796 10.04 -18.83 -25.20
C TYR A 796 10.27 -17.76 -26.24
N LYS A 797 9.20 -17.32 -26.89
CA LYS A 797 9.21 -16.21 -27.84
C LYS A 797 8.54 -15.01 -27.18
N LYS A 798 9.25 -13.89 -27.09
CA LYS A 798 8.69 -12.61 -26.63
C LYS A 798 7.66 -12.14 -27.67
N ILE A 799 6.45 -11.83 -27.23
CA ILE A 799 5.37 -11.34 -28.11
C ILE A 799 5.06 -9.86 -27.84
N ARG A 800 5.38 -9.37 -26.64
CA ARG A 800 5.15 -7.98 -26.24
C ARG A 800 6.13 -7.53 -25.18
N SER A 801 6.56 -6.27 -25.25
CA SER A 801 7.37 -5.62 -24.22
C SER A 801 6.92 -4.18 -24.04
N GLN A 802 6.64 -3.79 -22.79
CA GLN A 802 6.34 -2.42 -22.40
C GLN A 802 7.43 -1.92 -21.45
N LYS A 803 8.04 -0.78 -21.75
CA LYS A 803 9.01 -0.09 -20.89
C LYS A 803 8.43 1.23 -20.44
N PHE A 804 8.48 1.48 -19.14
CA PHE A 804 7.89 2.66 -18.50
C PHE A 804 9.00 3.54 -17.93
N THR A 805 8.90 4.85 -18.14
CA THR A 805 9.82 5.83 -17.58
C THR A 805 9.05 6.80 -16.70
N TYR A 806 9.59 7.12 -15.52
CA TYR A 806 8.97 8.03 -14.56
C TYR A 806 9.86 9.24 -14.27
N THR A 807 9.21 10.38 -14.03
CA THR A 807 9.82 11.61 -13.52
C THR A 807 9.42 11.78 -12.07
N TYR A 808 10.42 11.87 -11.20
CA TYR A 808 10.26 12.13 -9.77
C TYR A 808 10.17 13.64 -9.53
N VAL A 809 9.11 14.10 -8.86
CA VAL A 809 8.93 15.52 -8.55
C VAL A 809 8.80 15.72 -7.05
N LYS A 810 9.68 16.55 -6.49
CA LYS A 810 9.63 17.02 -5.11
C LYS A 810 9.00 18.40 -5.05
N LYS A 811 8.06 18.62 -4.14
CA LYS A 811 7.52 19.96 -3.89
C LYS A 811 8.43 20.77 -2.98
N PRO A 812 8.47 22.11 -3.14
CA PRO A 812 9.06 23.00 -2.16
C PRO A 812 8.30 22.91 -0.82
N GLY A 813 9.03 22.88 0.29
CA GLY A 813 8.47 22.75 1.64
C GLY A 813 8.97 21.47 2.31
N VAL A 814 9.89 21.62 3.25
CA VAL A 814 10.50 20.52 4.00
C VAL A 814 10.25 20.76 5.48
N THR A 815 9.63 19.80 6.16
CA THR A 815 9.44 19.85 7.61
C THR A 815 10.49 18.99 8.28
N TYR A 816 11.30 19.61 9.14
CA TYR A 816 12.39 18.94 9.84
C TYR A 816 11.96 18.48 11.22
N GLY A 817 12.58 17.41 11.71
CA GLY A 817 12.40 16.90 13.06
C GLY A 817 13.61 16.08 13.50
N PHE A 818 13.59 15.66 14.75
CA PHE A 818 14.53 14.67 15.24
C PHE A 818 13.83 13.73 16.22
N VAL A 819 14.38 12.53 16.35
CA VAL A 819 13.99 11.54 17.36
C VAL A 819 15.13 11.42 18.35
N ALA A 820 14.81 11.28 19.63
CA ALA A 820 15.80 11.19 20.70
C ALA A 820 15.50 10.01 21.64
N SER A 821 16.57 9.41 22.16
CA SER A 821 16.48 8.42 23.22
C SER A 821 17.67 8.50 24.16
N TYR A 822 17.49 7.99 25.37
CA TYR A 822 18.58 7.76 26.28
C TYR A 822 19.54 6.70 25.72
N SER A 823 20.75 7.13 25.35
CA SER A 823 21.88 6.19 25.22
C SER A 823 22.29 5.71 26.61
N PHE A 824 22.22 6.62 27.57
CA PHE A 824 22.67 6.47 28.93
C PHE A 824 21.91 7.47 29.81
N ALA A 825 21.18 6.97 30.80
CA ALA A 825 20.50 7.76 31.81
C ALA A 825 21.25 7.65 33.14
N SER A 826 21.73 8.79 33.63
CA SER A 826 22.47 8.92 34.88
C SER A 826 21.54 9.29 36.03
N ARG A 827 21.80 8.72 37.21
CA ARG A 827 21.17 9.16 38.47
C ARG A 827 22.10 10.02 39.33
N HIS A 828 23.04 10.71 38.69
CA HIS A 828 24.00 11.57 39.38
C HIS A 828 23.32 12.74 40.12
N GLN A 829 23.90 13.19 41.23
CA GLN A 829 23.35 14.29 42.03
C GLN A 829 23.65 15.68 41.44
N ASN A 830 24.65 15.80 40.56
CA ASN A 830 24.97 17.05 39.87
C ASN A 830 24.16 17.19 38.58
N TYR A 831 23.75 18.42 38.34
CA TYR A 831 22.88 18.80 37.24
C TYR A 831 23.51 19.94 36.43
N VAL A 832 23.43 19.82 35.11
CA VAL A 832 23.73 20.90 34.17
C VAL A 832 22.47 21.73 33.98
N SER A 833 22.60 23.05 34.13
CA SER A 833 21.51 24.00 33.92
C SER A 833 21.21 24.16 32.43
N CYS A 834 19.94 24.07 32.06
CA CYS A 834 19.53 24.37 30.70
C CYS A 834 19.56 25.88 30.44
N GLN A 835 20.19 26.30 29.33
CA GLN A 835 20.21 27.72 28.98
C GLN A 835 18.77 28.24 28.83
N ASN A 836 18.46 29.36 29.48
CA ASN A 836 17.15 30.03 29.46
C ASN A 836 15.95 29.25 30.03
N SER A 837 16.16 28.25 30.92
CA SER A 837 15.05 27.61 31.66
C SER A 837 15.44 27.21 33.09
N THR A 838 14.45 26.93 33.95
CA THR A 838 14.66 26.34 35.29
C THR A 838 14.90 24.83 35.26
N ALA A 839 14.92 24.22 34.08
CA ALA A 839 15.12 22.79 33.90
C ALA A 839 16.60 22.40 34.02
N THR A 840 16.83 21.16 34.49
CA THR A 840 18.16 20.59 34.69
C THR A 840 18.28 19.21 34.06
N VAL A 841 19.49 18.87 33.60
CA VAL A 841 19.85 17.54 33.08
C VAL A 841 20.98 16.97 33.94
N PRO A 842 20.91 15.72 34.42
CA PRO A 842 22.05 15.07 35.08
C PRO A 842 23.34 15.17 34.25
N GLU A 843 24.46 15.51 34.89
CA GLU A 843 25.73 15.86 34.24
C GLU A 843 26.28 14.80 33.26
N PHE A 844 25.92 13.54 33.48
CA PHE A 844 26.42 12.42 32.68
C PHE A 844 25.41 11.84 31.70
N ASP A 845 24.17 12.35 31.61
CA ASP A 845 23.21 11.84 30.63
C ASP A 845 23.81 11.91 29.21
N ALA A 846 23.65 10.82 28.46
CA ALA A 846 23.98 10.79 27.05
C ALA A 846 22.77 10.36 26.23
N PHE A 847 22.54 11.11 25.17
CA PHE A 847 21.41 10.94 24.29
C PHE A 847 21.92 10.48 22.94
N ARG A 848 21.17 9.56 22.34
CA ARG A 848 21.28 9.31 20.90
C ARG A 848 20.13 10.04 20.25
N TYR A 849 20.42 10.68 19.13
CA TYR A 849 19.39 11.32 18.35
C TYR A 849 19.66 11.16 16.87
N SER A 850 18.61 11.20 16.08
CA SER A 850 18.74 11.23 14.63
C SER A 850 17.73 12.19 14.05
N ARG A 851 18.18 12.92 13.05
CA ARG A 851 17.42 13.97 12.37
C ARG A 851 16.63 13.35 11.23
N TYR A 852 15.50 13.93 10.88
CA TYR A 852 14.76 13.54 9.70
C TYR A 852 14.06 14.73 9.06
N HIS A 853 13.55 14.51 7.86
CA HIS A 853 12.72 15.46 7.17
C HIS A 853 11.53 14.76 6.53
N LEU A 854 10.43 15.49 6.41
CA LEU A 854 9.24 15.12 5.66
C LEU A 854 9.08 16.08 4.49
N GLU A 855 8.78 15.51 3.33
CA GLU A 855 8.62 16.23 2.08
C GLU A 855 7.37 15.73 1.36
N SER A 856 6.78 16.60 0.54
CA SER A 856 5.72 16.22 -0.39
C SER A 856 6.32 15.83 -1.74
N GLU A 857 6.00 14.64 -2.23
CA GLU A 857 6.53 14.11 -3.49
C GLU A 857 5.48 13.30 -4.28
N TYR A 858 5.72 13.14 -5.58
CA TYR A 858 4.91 12.31 -6.47
C TYR A 858 5.68 11.85 -7.71
N ASP A 859 5.21 10.75 -8.32
CA ASP A 859 5.76 10.19 -9.56
C ASP A 859 4.82 10.44 -10.73
N LEU A 860 5.39 10.92 -11.84
CA LEU A 860 4.68 11.07 -13.11
C LEU A 860 5.20 10.07 -14.13
N LEU A 861 4.31 9.33 -14.79
CA LEU A 861 4.68 8.45 -15.90
C LEU A 861 5.04 9.31 -17.12
N SER A 862 6.33 9.46 -17.42
CA SER A 862 6.85 10.33 -18.48
C SER A 862 6.71 9.70 -19.86
N SER A 863 6.94 8.39 -19.98
CA SER A 863 6.78 7.70 -21.26
C SER A 863 6.53 6.19 -21.13
N VAL A 864 5.91 5.63 -22.16
CA VAL A 864 5.76 4.19 -22.36
C VAL A 864 6.20 3.84 -23.78
N VAL A 865 7.16 2.93 -23.89
CA VAL A 865 7.56 2.33 -25.18
C VAL A 865 7.03 0.91 -25.23
N THR A 866 6.13 0.64 -26.18
CA THR A 866 5.58 -0.68 -26.44
C THR A 866 6.19 -1.25 -27.71
N GLU A 867 6.67 -2.48 -27.61
CA GLU A 867 7.17 -3.34 -28.68
C GLU A 867 6.23 -4.53 -28.80
N GLU A 868 5.63 -4.74 -29.98
CA GLU A 868 4.82 -5.92 -30.30
C GLU A 868 5.52 -6.72 -31.40
N ILE A 869 5.60 -8.03 -31.22
CA ILE A 869 6.32 -8.94 -32.13
C ILE A 869 5.33 -9.98 -32.65
N ASP A 870 5.15 -10.03 -33.97
CA ASP A 870 4.26 -10.99 -34.60
C ASP A 870 4.88 -12.40 -34.72
N ASP A 871 4.11 -13.36 -35.20
CA ASP A 871 4.58 -14.73 -35.40
C ASP A 871 5.72 -14.83 -36.43
N MET A 872 5.89 -13.82 -37.31
CA MET A 872 6.95 -13.70 -38.33
C MET A 872 8.17 -12.90 -37.86
N ASP A 873 8.24 -12.53 -36.57
CA ASP A 873 9.30 -11.71 -35.96
C ASP A 873 9.35 -10.24 -36.46
N ASN A 874 8.27 -9.75 -37.07
CA ASN A 874 8.16 -8.32 -37.36
C ASN A 874 7.86 -7.55 -36.07
N THR A 875 8.55 -6.43 -35.89
CA THR A 875 8.44 -5.59 -34.70
C THR A 875 7.65 -4.32 -34.99
N LEU A 876 6.59 -4.08 -34.23
CA LEU A 876 5.87 -2.81 -34.20
C LEU A 876 6.22 -2.03 -32.93
N MET A 877 6.76 -0.82 -33.10
CA MET A 877 7.12 0.07 -32.00
C MET A 877 6.13 1.22 -31.88
N THR A 878 5.63 1.45 -30.67
CA THR A 878 4.83 2.62 -30.31
C THR A 878 5.44 3.30 -29.08
N SER A 879 5.76 4.58 -29.20
CA SER A 879 6.23 5.41 -28.10
C SER A 879 5.15 6.42 -27.71
N THR A 880 4.80 6.46 -26.43
CA THR A 880 3.88 7.45 -25.87
C THR A 880 4.62 8.28 -24.83
N VAL A 881 4.60 9.60 -24.96
CA VAL A 881 5.21 10.56 -24.03
C VAL A 881 4.11 11.42 -23.42
N TYR A 882 4.16 11.62 -22.10
CA TYR A 882 3.17 12.38 -21.35
C TYR A 882 3.79 13.63 -20.73
N GLU A 883 3.08 14.73 -20.82
CA GLU A 883 3.31 15.95 -20.02
C GLU A 883 2.02 16.23 -19.25
N TYR A 884 2.15 16.74 -18.02
CA TYR A 884 1.06 16.82 -17.04
C TYR A 884 0.74 18.26 -16.67
N ASN A 885 -0.51 18.50 -16.27
CA ASN A 885 -0.89 19.72 -15.58
C ASN A 885 -0.49 19.61 -14.09
N GLU A 886 0.31 20.55 -13.59
CA GLU A 886 0.89 20.50 -12.25
C GLU A 886 -0.14 20.67 -11.12
N GLN A 887 -1.36 21.15 -11.41
CA GLN A 887 -2.39 21.41 -10.41
C GLN A 887 -3.32 20.22 -10.18
N ASN A 888 -3.45 19.30 -11.15
CA ASN A 888 -4.34 18.14 -11.06
C ASN A 888 -3.65 16.79 -11.39
N LEU A 889 -2.38 16.82 -11.79
CA LEU A 889 -1.56 15.67 -12.20
C LEU A 889 -2.23 14.81 -13.30
N LYS A 890 -3.05 15.43 -14.15
CA LYS A 890 -3.61 14.79 -15.35
C LYS A 890 -2.78 15.12 -16.58
N PRO A 891 -2.67 14.19 -17.55
CA PRO A 891 -2.00 14.46 -18.81
C PRO A 891 -2.62 15.68 -19.50
N SER A 892 -1.81 16.71 -19.72
CA SER A 892 -2.14 17.93 -20.49
C SER A 892 -1.62 17.83 -21.92
N LYS A 893 -0.62 17.00 -22.16
CA LYS A 893 -0.16 16.64 -23.51
C LYS A 893 0.23 15.17 -23.56
N THR A 894 -0.18 14.48 -24.62
CA THR A 894 0.23 13.11 -24.91
C THR A 894 0.70 13.02 -26.34
N THR A 895 1.96 12.63 -26.55
CA THR A 895 2.56 12.46 -27.87
C THR A 895 2.73 10.99 -28.17
N VAL A 896 2.03 10.48 -29.17
CA VAL A 896 2.12 9.09 -29.64
C VAL A 896 2.88 9.06 -30.96
N THR A 897 3.95 8.28 -31.04
CA THR A 897 4.73 8.05 -32.26
C THR A 897 4.80 6.56 -32.57
N ASN A 898 4.39 6.19 -33.79
CA ASN A 898 4.46 4.81 -34.30
C ASN A 898 4.86 4.82 -35.78
N SER A 899 4.78 3.67 -36.45
CA SER A 899 5.09 3.52 -37.89
C SER A 899 4.24 4.40 -38.83
N THR A 900 3.09 4.89 -38.36
CA THR A 900 2.19 5.78 -39.12
C THR A 900 2.46 7.27 -38.92
N GLY A 901 3.36 7.64 -38.00
CA GLY A 901 3.75 9.02 -37.70
C GLY A 901 3.49 9.45 -36.25
N THR A 902 3.55 10.76 -36.00
CA THR A 902 3.36 11.36 -34.68
C THR A 902 2.00 12.05 -34.57
N THR A 903 1.25 11.70 -33.52
CA THR A 903 0.01 12.36 -33.11
C THR A 903 0.23 13.01 -31.73
N VAL A 904 -0.17 14.27 -31.59
CA VAL A 904 -0.11 15.02 -30.32
C VAL A 904 -1.53 15.32 -29.88
N MET A 905 -1.90 14.87 -28.68
CA MET A 905 -3.14 15.24 -28.01
C MET A 905 -2.82 16.29 -26.95
N LEU A 906 -3.57 17.39 -26.92
CA LEU A 906 -3.47 18.44 -25.92
C LEU A 906 -4.80 18.55 -25.20
N ILE A 907 -4.78 18.57 -23.87
CA ILE A 907 -5.97 18.74 -23.04
C ILE A 907 -5.74 19.93 -22.11
N LYS A 908 -6.69 20.87 -22.12
CA LYS A 908 -6.78 21.95 -21.13
C LYS A 908 -7.88 21.68 -20.13
N TYR A 909 -7.56 21.92 -18.87
CA TYR A 909 -8.40 21.78 -17.69
C TYR A 909 -8.76 23.16 -17.13
N PRO A 910 -9.66 23.28 -16.14
CA PRO A 910 -10.13 24.57 -15.65
C PRO A 910 -9.00 25.48 -15.14
N ASN A 911 -7.97 24.91 -14.50
CA ASN A 911 -6.82 25.68 -13.99
C ASN A 911 -5.84 26.17 -15.07
N ASP A 912 -5.95 25.72 -16.32
CA ASP A 912 -5.17 26.29 -17.42
C ASP A 912 -5.68 27.68 -17.84
N PHE A 913 -6.86 28.09 -17.35
CA PHE A 913 -7.50 29.38 -17.61
C PHE A 913 -7.32 30.35 -16.44
N ASN A 914 -6.06 30.71 -16.17
CA ASN A 914 -5.69 31.64 -15.11
C ASN A 914 -6.29 33.04 -15.34
N GLY A 915 -6.80 33.67 -14.27
CA GLY A 915 -7.33 35.04 -14.30
C GLY A 915 -8.73 35.20 -14.89
N VAL A 916 -9.48 34.11 -15.09
CA VAL A 916 -10.88 34.15 -15.53
C VAL A 916 -11.77 34.80 -14.45
N THR A 917 -12.62 35.77 -14.85
CA THR A 917 -13.39 36.61 -13.91
C THR A 917 -14.89 36.31 -13.91
N GLY A 918 -15.37 35.38 -14.76
CA GLY A 918 -16.74 34.88 -14.71
C GLY A 918 -17.81 35.81 -15.29
N VAL A 919 -17.46 36.68 -16.25
CA VAL A 919 -18.35 37.73 -16.80
C VAL A 919 -19.31 37.26 -17.89
N ASP A 920 -19.01 36.16 -18.58
CA ASP A 920 -19.86 35.55 -19.61
C ASP A 920 -20.09 34.06 -19.31
N ARG A 921 -21.08 33.46 -19.97
CA ARG A 921 -21.51 32.06 -19.73
C ARG A 921 -20.36 31.05 -19.72
N ILE A 922 -19.39 31.14 -20.64
CA ILE A 922 -18.26 30.21 -20.72
C ILE A 922 -17.30 30.46 -19.55
N SER A 923 -16.93 31.72 -19.33
CA SER A 923 -16.02 32.11 -18.25
C SER A 923 -16.60 31.81 -16.87
N SER A 924 -17.90 32.03 -16.65
CA SER A 924 -18.58 31.71 -15.39
C SER A 924 -18.58 30.21 -15.11
N GLY A 925 -18.77 29.38 -16.13
CA GLY A 925 -18.71 27.92 -16.01
C GLY A 925 -17.33 27.42 -15.57
N ILE A 926 -16.27 27.91 -16.23
CA ILE A 926 -14.88 27.55 -15.88
C ILE A 926 -14.54 28.08 -14.48
N LYS A 927 -14.97 29.29 -14.14
CA LYS A 927 -14.78 29.85 -12.80
C LYS A 927 -15.48 29.03 -11.71
N ALA A 928 -16.71 28.60 -11.95
CA ALA A 928 -17.44 27.74 -11.03
C ALA A 928 -16.76 26.37 -10.82
N LEU A 929 -16.19 25.78 -11.88
CA LEU A 929 -15.38 24.56 -11.77
C LEU A 929 -14.13 24.77 -10.91
N GLN A 930 -13.43 25.89 -11.07
CA GLN A 930 -12.26 26.24 -10.24
C GLN A 930 -12.67 26.40 -8.78
N ASP A 931 -13.75 27.12 -8.51
CA ASP A 931 -14.23 27.40 -7.15
C ASP A 931 -14.73 26.13 -6.43
N ALA A 932 -15.33 25.20 -7.17
CA ALA A 932 -15.76 23.89 -6.68
C ALA A 932 -14.64 22.83 -6.64
N TYR A 933 -13.40 23.18 -7.03
CA TYR A 933 -12.27 22.25 -7.13
C TYR A 933 -12.50 21.07 -8.10
N ALA A 934 -13.37 21.25 -9.10
CA ALA A 934 -13.65 20.27 -10.16
C ALA A 934 -12.61 20.36 -11.30
N LEU A 935 -11.34 20.18 -10.94
CA LEU A 935 -10.16 20.44 -11.78
C LEU A 935 -9.89 19.40 -12.87
N ASN A 936 -10.55 18.23 -12.87
CA ASN A 936 -10.36 17.16 -13.85
C ASN A 936 -11.32 17.23 -15.04
N ARG A 937 -12.16 18.26 -15.15
CA ARG A 937 -13.14 18.41 -16.23
C ARG A 937 -12.47 18.98 -17.50
N PRO A 938 -12.36 18.24 -18.62
CA PRO A 938 -11.71 18.75 -19.82
C PRO A 938 -12.47 19.93 -20.43
N ILE A 939 -11.79 21.07 -20.62
CA ILE A 939 -12.33 22.27 -21.24
C ILE A 939 -12.05 22.28 -22.74
N GLU A 940 -10.82 21.96 -23.15
CA GLU A 940 -10.42 21.89 -24.56
C GLU A 940 -9.61 20.62 -24.79
N HIS A 941 -9.92 19.87 -25.84
CA HIS A 941 -9.18 18.68 -26.26
C HIS A 941 -8.85 18.79 -27.74
N GLU A 942 -7.57 18.93 -28.04
CA GLU A 942 -7.05 19.18 -29.37
C GLU A 942 -6.20 17.99 -29.85
N VAL A 943 -6.41 17.56 -31.09
CA VAL A 943 -5.62 16.51 -31.76
C VAL A 943 -4.85 17.15 -32.91
N ARG A 944 -3.53 17.04 -32.85
CA ARG A 944 -2.62 17.53 -33.88
C ARG A 944 -1.85 16.39 -34.53
N LYS A 945 -1.53 16.56 -35.81
CA LYS A 945 -0.68 15.65 -36.59
C LYS A 945 0.42 16.42 -37.29
N LYS A 946 1.54 15.73 -37.47
CA LYS A 946 2.68 16.27 -38.20
C LYS A 946 2.30 16.50 -39.67
N VAL A 947 2.59 17.69 -40.19
CA VAL A 947 2.30 18.10 -41.58
C VAL A 947 3.55 17.91 -42.45
N ASN A 948 4.70 18.30 -41.93
CA ASN A 948 6.02 18.16 -42.56
C ASN A 948 7.09 17.93 -41.45
N GLN A 949 8.39 18.00 -41.76
CA GLN A 949 9.43 17.66 -40.76
C GLN A 949 9.41 18.54 -39.49
N THR A 950 8.89 19.77 -39.56
CA THR A 950 8.90 20.78 -38.48
C THR A 950 7.51 21.15 -37.97
N ASP A 951 6.50 21.22 -38.83
CA ASP A 951 5.18 21.74 -38.50
C ASP A 951 4.22 20.65 -38.05
N ILE A 952 3.47 20.96 -36.99
CA ILE A 952 2.40 20.13 -36.44
C ILE A 952 1.11 20.94 -36.51
N GLY A 953 0.14 20.47 -37.30
CA GLY A 953 -1.14 21.14 -37.50
C GLY A 953 -2.28 20.45 -36.75
N THR A 954 -3.28 21.22 -36.38
CA THR A 954 -4.50 20.75 -35.72
C THR A 954 -5.41 20.06 -36.72
N VAL A 955 -5.83 18.83 -36.42
CA VAL A 955 -6.77 18.05 -37.23
C VAL A 955 -8.18 18.18 -36.67
N SER A 956 -8.30 18.19 -35.34
CA SER A 956 -9.58 18.40 -34.67
C SER A 956 -9.39 19.03 -33.31
N SER A 957 -10.38 19.77 -32.85
CA SER A 957 -10.46 20.24 -31.47
C SER A 957 -11.89 20.24 -30.97
N VAL A 958 -12.08 19.87 -29.71
CA VAL A 958 -13.37 19.89 -29.00
C VAL A 958 -13.25 20.85 -27.82
N PHE A 959 -14.22 21.75 -27.68
CA PHE A 959 -14.32 22.68 -26.57
C PHE A 959 -15.64 22.47 -25.82
N ASN A 960 -15.55 22.23 -24.52
CA ASN A 960 -16.68 22.01 -23.61
C ASN A 960 -16.88 23.26 -22.74
N SER A 961 -18.06 23.89 -22.81
CA SER A 961 -18.49 24.84 -21.78
C SER A 961 -19.29 24.10 -20.70
N TYR A 962 -19.33 24.68 -19.51
CA TYR A 962 -20.02 24.12 -18.35
C TYR A 962 -20.98 25.15 -17.75
N ASN A 963 -22.04 24.68 -17.12
CA ASN A 963 -23.03 25.52 -16.47
C ASN A 963 -22.53 25.89 -15.06
N ALA A 964 -22.51 27.19 -14.74
CA ALA A 964 -21.99 27.69 -13.49
C ALA A 964 -22.79 27.26 -12.25
N SER A 965 -24.07 26.90 -12.39
CA SER A 965 -24.96 26.59 -11.28
C SER A 965 -24.89 25.12 -10.85
N ASN A 966 -24.64 24.20 -11.77
CA ASN A 966 -24.68 22.75 -11.51
C ASN A 966 -23.44 21.98 -11.98
N LEU A 967 -22.45 22.67 -12.55
CA LEU A 967 -21.18 22.12 -13.02
C LEU A 967 -21.29 21.06 -14.14
N GLU A 968 -22.48 20.89 -14.73
CA GLU A 968 -22.71 19.98 -15.86
C GLU A 968 -22.36 20.65 -17.20
N PRO A 969 -22.09 19.87 -18.27
CA PRO A 969 -21.81 20.44 -19.58
C PRO A 969 -22.93 21.35 -20.08
N ASP A 970 -22.57 22.48 -20.65
CA ASP A 970 -23.52 23.46 -21.19
C ASP A 970 -23.60 23.35 -22.71
N ARG A 971 -22.45 23.43 -23.40
CA ARG A 971 -22.36 23.31 -24.86
C ARG A 971 -21.07 22.62 -25.26
N ILE A 972 -21.15 21.89 -26.37
CA ILE A 972 -19.98 21.27 -27.00
C ILE A 972 -19.77 21.92 -28.36
N TYR A 973 -18.57 22.43 -28.57
CA TYR A 973 -18.11 22.97 -29.84
C TYR A 973 -17.07 22.04 -30.45
N SER A 974 -17.06 21.89 -31.77
CA SER A 974 -15.98 21.22 -32.48
C SER A 974 -15.44 22.04 -33.63
N ALA A 975 -14.15 21.87 -33.90
CA ALA A 975 -13.48 22.30 -35.10
C ALA A 975 -12.81 21.06 -35.70
N GLU A 976 -13.09 20.76 -36.98
CA GLU A 976 -12.56 19.60 -37.69
C GLU A 976 -12.00 20.05 -39.03
N PHE A 977 -10.84 19.51 -39.38
CA PHE A 977 -10.10 19.91 -40.56
C PHE A 977 -9.72 18.68 -41.38
N VAL A 978 -9.98 18.75 -42.70
CA VAL A 978 -9.61 17.68 -43.63
C VAL A 978 -8.08 17.56 -43.75
N VAL A 979 -7.38 18.69 -43.63
CA VAL A 979 -5.91 18.79 -43.63
C VAL A 979 -5.49 19.48 -42.33
N PRO A 980 -4.40 19.04 -41.67
CA PRO A 980 -4.00 19.67 -40.42
C PRO A 980 -3.65 21.15 -40.59
N VAL A 981 -4.16 22.01 -39.71
CA VAL A 981 -4.04 23.47 -39.79
C VAL A 981 -3.03 24.00 -38.77
N VAL A 982 -2.01 24.74 -39.24
CA VAL A 982 -0.90 25.20 -38.38
C VAL A 982 -1.18 26.51 -37.61
N ASN A 983 -2.19 27.27 -38.00
CA ASN A 983 -2.55 28.56 -37.36
C ASN A 983 -3.81 28.46 -36.49
N PHE A 984 -4.04 27.31 -35.85
CA PHE A 984 -5.14 27.11 -34.90
C PHE A 984 -4.81 27.74 -33.54
N SER A 985 -5.72 28.59 -33.03
CA SER A 985 -5.54 29.25 -31.73
C SER A 985 -6.29 28.48 -30.64
N SER A 986 -5.55 27.73 -29.82
CA SER A 986 -6.13 27.07 -28.63
C SER A 986 -6.75 28.10 -27.69
N ALA A 987 -7.81 27.74 -26.98
CA ALA A 987 -8.56 28.63 -26.12
C ALA A 987 -7.71 29.21 -24.98
N SER A 988 -7.90 30.48 -24.66
CA SER A 988 -7.12 31.20 -23.65
C SER A 988 -7.95 32.27 -22.95
N VAL A 989 -7.42 32.84 -21.86
CA VAL A 989 -8.04 33.99 -21.18
C VAL A 989 -7.49 35.28 -21.78
N SER A 990 -8.38 36.21 -22.12
CA SER A 990 -8.06 37.57 -22.54
C SER A 990 -8.95 38.55 -21.77
N SER A 991 -8.34 39.46 -21.00
CA SER A 991 -9.06 40.43 -20.16
C SER A 991 -10.15 39.79 -19.27
N GLY A 992 -9.84 38.64 -18.66
CA GLY A 992 -10.75 37.89 -17.78
C GLY A 992 -11.81 37.03 -18.48
N THR A 993 -11.89 37.08 -19.81
CA THR A 993 -12.85 36.32 -20.63
C THR A 993 -12.16 35.19 -21.39
N VAL A 994 -12.81 34.03 -21.49
CA VAL A 994 -12.30 32.92 -22.30
C VAL A 994 -12.60 33.13 -23.78
N VAL A 995 -11.55 33.18 -24.59
CA VAL A 995 -11.59 33.33 -26.04
C VAL A 995 -11.16 32.02 -26.68
N LYS A 996 -11.93 31.54 -27.66
CA LYS A 996 -11.65 30.32 -28.45
C LYS A 996 -11.57 30.65 -29.94
N ASP A 997 -10.93 29.78 -30.73
CA ASP A 997 -10.80 29.94 -32.18
C ASP A 997 -12.16 30.20 -32.88
N ASN A 998 -12.16 31.06 -33.90
CA ASN A 998 -13.37 31.41 -34.64
C ASN A 998 -13.91 30.26 -35.53
N ARG A 999 -13.12 29.19 -35.76
CA ARG A 999 -13.52 28.00 -36.53
C ARG A 999 -14.32 26.99 -35.72
N TYR A 1000 -14.39 27.14 -34.39
CA TYR A 1000 -15.30 26.33 -33.58
C TYR A 1000 -16.75 26.52 -34.03
N ARG A 1001 -17.47 25.40 -34.16
CA ARG A 1001 -18.91 25.37 -34.41
C ARG A 1001 -19.60 24.65 -33.27
N GLN A 1002 -20.69 25.22 -32.76
CA GLN A 1002 -21.51 24.52 -31.77
C GLN A 1002 -22.04 23.24 -32.41
N ARG A 1003 -21.98 22.12 -31.70
CA ARG A 1003 -22.52 20.82 -32.16
C ARG A 1003 -23.67 20.35 -31.30
N VAL A 1004 -23.60 20.62 -30.00
CA VAL A 1004 -24.59 20.21 -29.00
C VAL A 1004 -24.80 21.35 -28.02
N SER A 1005 -26.05 21.57 -27.60
CA SER A 1005 -26.39 22.36 -26.42
C SER A 1005 -27.25 21.55 -25.45
N PHE A 1006 -27.00 21.76 -24.16
CA PHE A 1006 -27.77 21.26 -23.04
C PHE A 1006 -28.53 22.45 -22.46
N ASP A 1007 -29.72 22.71 -23.01
CA ASP A 1007 -30.41 23.98 -22.88
C ASP A 1007 -31.03 24.16 -21.49
N GLN A 1008 -31.51 23.08 -20.87
CA GLN A 1008 -32.16 23.13 -19.56
C GLN A 1008 -31.82 21.92 -18.69
N TYR A 1009 -31.77 22.18 -17.38
CA TYR A 1009 -31.51 21.23 -16.32
C TYR A 1009 -32.54 21.36 -15.20
N ASP A 1010 -32.84 20.27 -14.51
CA ASP A 1010 -33.55 20.34 -13.23
C ASP A 1010 -32.60 20.76 -12.08
N THR A 1011 -33.15 20.85 -10.87
CA THR A 1011 -32.39 21.23 -9.67
C THR A 1011 -31.35 20.18 -9.25
N ARG A 1012 -31.45 18.94 -9.72
CA ARG A 1012 -30.48 17.84 -9.51
C ARG A 1012 -29.49 17.73 -10.68
N GLY A 1013 -29.49 18.71 -11.57
CA GLY A 1013 -28.63 18.78 -12.76
C GLY A 1013 -28.99 17.77 -13.84
N ASN A 1014 -30.16 17.13 -13.82
CA ASN A 1014 -30.59 16.22 -14.86
C ASN A 1014 -31.03 17.02 -16.09
N ILE A 1015 -30.67 16.53 -17.29
CA ILE A 1015 -31.00 17.23 -18.54
C ILE A 1015 -32.52 17.18 -18.72
N LEU A 1016 -33.14 18.34 -18.89
CA LEU A 1016 -34.55 18.48 -19.28
C LEU A 1016 -34.70 18.73 -20.77
N GLU A 1017 -33.75 19.45 -21.38
CA GLU A 1017 -33.74 19.75 -22.82
C GLU A 1017 -32.32 19.77 -23.36
N GLN A 1018 -32.10 19.10 -24.50
CA GLN A 1018 -30.87 19.18 -25.28
C GLN A 1018 -31.17 19.18 -26.78
N GLN A 1019 -30.21 19.64 -27.58
CA GLN A 1019 -30.33 19.59 -29.04
C GLN A 1019 -28.96 19.46 -29.71
N LYS A 1020 -28.95 18.77 -30.86
CA LYS A 1020 -27.85 18.92 -31.83
C LYS A 1020 -28.09 20.19 -32.63
N SER A 1021 -27.02 20.87 -33.03
CA SER A 1021 -27.12 22.06 -33.89
C SER A 1021 -27.91 21.76 -35.16
N ASN A 1022 -28.87 22.63 -35.47
CA ASN A 1022 -29.78 22.52 -36.62
C ASN A 1022 -30.60 21.22 -36.64
N ASN A 1023 -30.90 20.64 -35.48
CA ASN A 1023 -31.72 19.44 -35.34
C ASN A 1023 -32.91 19.70 -34.41
N VAL A 1024 -33.83 18.74 -34.34
CA VAL A 1024 -34.95 18.78 -33.40
C VAL A 1024 -34.45 18.68 -31.96
N ARG A 1025 -35.20 19.33 -31.05
CA ARG A 1025 -34.97 19.26 -29.61
C ARG A 1025 -35.34 17.89 -29.06
N GLU A 1026 -34.59 17.46 -28.05
CA GLU A 1026 -34.89 16.29 -27.23
C GLU A 1026 -35.21 16.75 -25.80
N VAL A 1027 -36.43 16.46 -25.35
CA VAL A 1027 -36.89 16.75 -24.00
C VAL A 1027 -36.92 15.45 -23.18
N TYR A 1028 -36.57 15.55 -21.92
CA TYR A 1028 -36.55 14.43 -20.99
C TYR A 1028 -37.39 14.75 -19.75
N LEU A 1029 -38.26 13.82 -19.39
CA LEU A 1029 -38.99 13.85 -18.12
C LEU A 1029 -38.39 12.83 -17.18
N TRP A 1030 -38.30 13.19 -15.91
CA TRP A 1030 -37.69 12.37 -14.87
C TRP A 1030 -38.73 11.97 -13.84
N GLY A 1031 -38.62 10.75 -13.33
CA GLY A 1031 -39.46 10.22 -12.26
C GLY A 1031 -38.60 9.48 -11.25
N TYR A 1032 -39.25 8.84 -10.28
CA TYR A 1032 -38.61 8.15 -9.16
C TYR A 1032 -37.69 9.11 -8.40
N ASP A 1033 -38.24 10.27 -8.04
CA ASP A 1033 -37.49 11.33 -7.38
C ASP A 1033 -36.27 11.79 -8.23
N GLY A 1034 -36.45 11.93 -9.54
CA GLY A 1034 -35.39 12.41 -10.43
C GLY A 1034 -34.26 11.41 -10.70
N LEU A 1035 -34.39 10.13 -10.31
CA LEU A 1035 -33.36 9.11 -10.50
C LEU A 1035 -33.37 8.49 -11.90
N TYR A 1036 -34.54 8.38 -12.54
CA TYR A 1036 -34.68 7.71 -13.84
C TYR A 1036 -35.46 8.55 -14.85
N PRO A 1037 -35.04 8.59 -16.13
CA PRO A 1037 -35.81 9.24 -17.18
C PRO A 1037 -37.03 8.38 -17.54
N VAL A 1038 -38.23 8.94 -17.38
CA VAL A 1038 -39.50 8.27 -17.65
C VAL A 1038 -40.04 8.59 -19.05
N ALA A 1039 -39.55 9.65 -19.70
CA ALA A 1039 -39.87 9.93 -21.10
C ALA A 1039 -38.72 10.61 -21.85
N LYS A 1040 -38.59 10.28 -23.13
CA LYS A 1040 -37.80 10.98 -24.14
C LYS A 1040 -38.74 11.46 -25.24
N ILE A 1041 -38.80 12.77 -25.47
CA ILE A 1041 -39.66 13.41 -26.47
C ILE A 1041 -38.78 14.11 -27.50
N VAL A 1042 -38.83 13.67 -28.75
CA VAL A 1042 -38.04 14.24 -29.85
C VAL A 1042 -38.95 15.05 -30.77
N GLY A 1043 -38.66 16.34 -30.98
CA GLY A 1043 -39.47 17.24 -31.80
C GLY A 1043 -40.46 18.13 -31.03
N SER A 1044 -40.26 18.30 -29.72
CA SER A 1044 -40.99 19.28 -28.89
C SER A 1044 -40.01 20.03 -27.97
N ASP A 1045 -40.50 21.00 -27.22
CA ASP A 1045 -39.71 21.76 -26.24
C ASP A 1045 -40.25 21.58 -24.81
N ASN A 1046 -39.40 21.82 -23.81
CA ASN A 1046 -39.72 21.56 -22.41
C ASN A 1046 -40.88 22.42 -21.90
N ALA A 1047 -41.07 23.63 -22.45
CA ALA A 1047 -42.18 24.50 -22.07
C ALA A 1047 -43.53 23.91 -22.51
N ILE A 1048 -43.63 23.41 -23.75
CA ILE A 1048 -44.84 22.73 -24.23
C ILE A 1048 -45.10 21.46 -23.44
N VAL A 1049 -44.08 20.59 -23.29
CA VAL A 1049 -44.21 19.30 -22.60
C VAL A 1049 -44.68 19.48 -21.16
N GLY A 1050 -44.13 20.48 -20.45
CA GLY A 1050 -44.53 20.80 -19.06
C GLY A 1050 -45.98 21.26 -18.90
N THR A 1051 -46.65 21.70 -19.97
CA THR A 1051 -48.10 22.01 -19.94
C THR A 1051 -48.99 20.78 -20.16
N VAL A 1052 -48.43 19.67 -20.64
CA VAL A 1052 -49.16 18.41 -20.86
C VAL A 1052 -49.10 17.54 -19.60
N ILE A 1053 -47.89 17.35 -19.06
CA ILE A 1053 -47.67 16.61 -17.82
C ILE A 1053 -46.75 17.44 -16.92
N THR A 1054 -47.19 17.61 -15.67
CA THR A 1054 -46.42 18.25 -14.60
C THR A 1054 -45.63 17.23 -13.78
N GLN A 1055 -44.53 17.65 -13.14
CA GLN A 1055 -43.73 16.79 -12.27
C GLN A 1055 -44.57 16.16 -11.14
N ALA A 1056 -45.47 16.93 -10.52
CA ALA A 1056 -46.35 16.43 -9.45
C ALA A 1056 -47.26 15.28 -9.90
N GLN A 1057 -47.68 15.26 -11.17
CA GLN A 1057 -48.46 14.14 -11.71
C GLN A 1057 -47.59 12.89 -11.90
N ILE A 1058 -46.34 13.05 -12.34
CA ILE A 1058 -45.38 11.94 -12.48
C ILE A 1058 -45.12 11.33 -11.10
N ASP A 1059 -44.82 12.17 -10.11
CA ASP A 1059 -44.50 11.73 -8.75
C ASP A 1059 -45.69 10.99 -8.10
N ALA A 1060 -46.93 11.42 -8.37
CA ALA A 1060 -48.13 10.73 -7.91
C ALA A 1060 -48.39 9.37 -8.59
N ALA A 1061 -47.91 9.19 -9.83
CA ALA A 1061 -48.13 7.97 -10.61
C ALA A 1061 -47.02 6.92 -10.46
N ILE A 1062 -45.86 7.30 -9.91
CA ILE A 1062 -44.61 6.53 -9.97
C ILE A 1062 -44.64 5.17 -9.25
N ASN A 1063 -45.51 5.03 -8.25
CA ASN A 1063 -45.62 3.81 -7.44
C ASN A 1063 -46.43 2.70 -8.13
N ASN A 1064 -47.01 2.96 -9.31
CA ASN A 1064 -47.70 1.97 -10.10
C ASN A 1064 -47.36 2.14 -11.57
N ASP A 1065 -46.61 1.18 -12.09
CA ASP A 1065 -46.20 1.08 -13.49
C ASP A 1065 -47.33 1.29 -14.50
N GLN A 1066 -48.52 0.75 -14.23
CA GLN A 1066 -49.67 0.90 -15.11
C GLN A 1066 -50.20 2.33 -15.09
N THR A 1067 -50.37 2.92 -13.89
CA THR A 1067 -50.80 4.32 -13.73
C THR A 1067 -49.82 5.27 -14.41
N LEU A 1068 -48.51 5.05 -14.25
CA LEU A 1068 -47.47 5.85 -14.88
C LEU A 1068 -47.50 5.72 -16.41
N ARG A 1069 -47.60 4.51 -16.96
CA ARG A 1069 -47.75 4.32 -18.41
C ARG A 1069 -48.98 5.03 -18.96
N THR A 1070 -50.13 4.94 -18.27
CA THR A 1070 -51.35 5.64 -18.67
C THR A 1070 -51.16 7.15 -18.68
N LEU A 1071 -50.54 7.71 -17.64
CA LEU A 1071 -50.20 9.14 -17.58
C LEU A 1071 -49.27 9.54 -18.73
N LEU A 1072 -48.16 8.83 -18.92
CA LEU A 1072 -47.16 9.15 -19.94
C LEU A 1072 -47.71 9.01 -21.38
N ASN A 1073 -48.71 8.14 -21.59
CA ASN A 1073 -49.37 8.02 -22.89
C ASN A 1073 -50.11 9.30 -23.32
N THR A 1074 -50.47 10.18 -22.39
CA THR A 1074 -51.06 11.50 -22.72
C THR A 1074 -50.14 12.33 -23.63
N LEU A 1075 -48.82 12.18 -23.51
CA LEU A 1075 -47.84 12.84 -24.39
C LEU A 1075 -47.96 12.42 -25.85
N ARG A 1076 -48.42 11.20 -26.14
CA ARG A 1076 -48.58 10.70 -27.52
C ARG A 1076 -49.87 11.23 -28.17
N ILE A 1077 -50.92 11.44 -27.38
CA ILE A 1077 -52.26 11.77 -27.87
C ILE A 1077 -52.62 13.25 -27.76
N ASP A 1078 -51.95 14.02 -26.89
CA ASP A 1078 -52.21 15.45 -26.73
C ASP A 1078 -51.88 16.23 -28.01
N ALA A 1079 -52.80 17.12 -28.41
CA ALA A 1079 -52.68 17.88 -29.64
C ALA A 1079 -51.40 18.74 -29.72
N ARG A 1080 -50.84 19.14 -28.57
CA ARG A 1080 -49.63 19.97 -28.46
C ARG A 1080 -48.35 19.18 -28.74
N THR A 1081 -48.34 17.88 -28.47
CA THR A 1081 -47.15 17.00 -28.62
C THR A 1081 -47.34 15.89 -29.66
N LYS A 1082 -48.50 15.80 -30.32
CA LYS A 1082 -48.84 14.72 -31.29
C LYS A 1082 -47.85 14.51 -32.44
N ASN A 1083 -47.05 15.52 -32.80
CA ASN A 1083 -46.06 15.45 -33.88
C ASN A 1083 -44.66 15.06 -33.37
N ALA A 1084 -44.48 14.92 -32.05
CA ALA A 1084 -43.23 14.53 -31.44
C ALA A 1084 -43.12 13.01 -31.34
N LEU A 1085 -41.90 12.48 -31.46
CA LEU A 1085 -41.62 11.07 -31.23
C LEU A 1085 -41.41 10.85 -29.73
N VAL A 1086 -42.38 10.18 -29.10
CA VAL A 1086 -42.40 9.98 -27.65
C VAL A 1086 -42.01 8.53 -27.33
N THR A 1087 -40.90 8.36 -26.62
CA THR A 1087 -40.52 7.07 -26.01
C THR A 1087 -40.69 7.19 -24.50
N THR A 1088 -41.29 6.20 -23.86
CA THR A 1088 -41.61 6.25 -22.41
C THR A 1088 -41.10 5.01 -21.70
N TYR A 1089 -40.71 5.15 -20.45
CA TYR A 1089 -40.07 4.11 -19.66
C TYR A 1089 -40.68 4.02 -18.27
N THR A 1090 -40.71 2.81 -17.73
CA THR A 1090 -40.99 2.54 -16.31
C THR A 1090 -39.85 1.70 -15.72
N TYR A 1091 -39.68 1.76 -14.40
CA TYR A 1091 -38.55 1.12 -13.71
C TYR A 1091 -39.01 0.48 -12.39
N MET A 1092 -38.30 -0.57 -12.02
CA MET A 1092 -38.22 -1.07 -10.66
C MET A 1092 -36.94 -0.47 -10.03
N PRO A 1093 -37.06 0.45 -9.05
CA PRO A 1093 -35.92 1.11 -8.44
C PRO A 1093 -34.83 0.14 -7.98
N LEU A 1094 -33.57 0.54 -8.15
CA LEU A 1094 -32.37 -0.27 -7.85
C LEU A 1094 -32.19 -1.57 -8.66
N VAL A 1095 -33.19 -1.98 -9.46
CA VAL A 1095 -33.13 -3.20 -10.28
C VAL A 1095 -32.97 -2.89 -11.75
N GLY A 1096 -33.91 -2.16 -12.36
CA GLY A 1096 -33.85 -1.85 -13.79
C GLY A 1096 -35.19 -1.46 -14.41
N MET A 1097 -35.16 -1.20 -15.72
CA MET A 1097 -36.32 -0.82 -16.52
C MET A 1097 -37.34 -1.96 -16.58
N THR A 1098 -38.62 -1.69 -16.35
CA THR A 1098 -39.72 -2.67 -16.40
C THR A 1098 -40.54 -2.58 -17.68
N SER A 1099 -40.56 -1.43 -18.34
CA SER A 1099 -41.14 -1.30 -19.68
C SER A 1099 -40.52 -0.17 -20.48
N GLU A 1100 -40.52 -0.34 -21.80
CA GLU A 1100 -40.17 0.67 -22.80
C GLU A 1100 -41.30 0.72 -23.82
N THR A 1101 -41.87 1.88 -24.07
CA THR A 1101 -42.87 2.07 -25.13
C THR A 1101 -42.28 2.95 -26.21
N ASP A 1102 -42.21 2.43 -27.44
CA ASP A 1102 -41.62 3.10 -28.60
C ASP A 1102 -42.51 4.27 -29.10
N PRO A 1103 -42.04 5.09 -30.06
CA PRO A 1103 -42.84 6.16 -30.65
C PRO A 1103 -44.11 5.71 -31.37
N SER A 1104 -44.19 4.43 -31.78
CA SER A 1104 -45.40 3.85 -32.39
C SER A 1104 -46.41 3.34 -31.36
N GLY A 1105 -46.10 3.43 -30.06
CA GLY A 1105 -46.97 3.01 -28.98
C GLY A 1105 -46.87 1.51 -28.63
N ARG A 1106 -45.90 0.79 -29.20
CA ARG A 1106 -45.66 -0.62 -28.85
C ARG A 1106 -44.79 -0.70 -27.61
N THR A 1107 -45.19 -1.52 -26.65
CA THR A 1107 -44.48 -1.69 -25.38
C THR A 1107 -43.68 -2.98 -25.36
N ILE A 1108 -42.42 -2.91 -24.95
CA ILE A 1108 -41.61 -4.05 -24.54
C ILE A 1108 -41.60 -4.06 -23.01
N TYR A 1109 -41.90 -5.21 -22.42
CA TYR A 1109 -41.86 -5.42 -20.98
C TYR A 1109 -40.64 -6.22 -20.58
N TYR A 1110 -40.04 -5.85 -19.46
CA TYR A 1110 -38.87 -6.50 -18.88
C TYR A 1110 -39.23 -7.01 -17.48
N GLU A 1111 -39.05 -8.30 -17.24
CA GLU A 1111 -39.27 -8.91 -15.94
C GLU A 1111 -37.96 -9.46 -15.40
N TYR A 1112 -37.79 -9.31 -14.08
CA TYR A 1112 -36.59 -9.72 -13.37
C TYR A 1112 -36.87 -10.93 -12.49
N ASP A 1113 -35.85 -11.72 -12.22
CA ASP A 1113 -35.92 -12.74 -11.19
C ASP A 1113 -35.80 -12.13 -9.79
N SER A 1114 -35.88 -12.97 -8.75
CA SER A 1114 -35.78 -12.52 -7.36
C SER A 1114 -34.43 -11.92 -6.98
N PHE A 1115 -33.42 -11.94 -7.86
CA PHE A 1115 -32.10 -11.36 -7.63
C PHE A 1115 -31.88 -10.10 -8.47
N GLY A 1116 -32.93 -9.54 -9.05
CA GLY A 1116 -32.87 -8.32 -9.85
C GLY A 1116 -32.21 -8.51 -11.22
N ARG A 1117 -32.17 -9.75 -11.75
CA ARG A 1117 -31.55 -10.05 -13.04
C ARG A 1117 -32.62 -10.27 -14.11
N LEU A 1118 -32.36 -9.81 -15.33
CA LEU A 1118 -33.34 -9.88 -16.42
C LEU A 1118 -33.71 -11.34 -16.75
N ASN A 1119 -34.96 -11.70 -16.57
CA ASN A 1119 -35.49 -13.05 -16.76
C ASN A 1119 -36.32 -13.16 -18.05
N LEU A 1120 -37.26 -12.23 -18.28
CA LEU A 1120 -38.14 -12.24 -19.45
C LEU A 1120 -38.15 -10.89 -20.14
N VAL A 1121 -38.22 -10.92 -21.47
CA VAL A 1121 -38.55 -9.78 -22.33
C VAL A 1121 -39.81 -10.16 -23.09
N LYS A 1122 -40.87 -9.34 -23.01
CA LYS A 1122 -42.16 -9.60 -23.64
C LYS A 1122 -42.57 -8.47 -24.59
N ASP A 1123 -43.34 -8.81 -25.61
CA ASP A 1123 -43.98 -7.83 -26.50
C ASP A 1123 -45.23 -7.20 -25.86
N ASP A 1124 -45.87 -6.31 -26.60
CA ASP A 1124 -47.07 -5.57 -26.23
C ASP A 1124 -48.30 -6.46 -25.98
N ASN A 1125 -48.29 -7.68 -26.55
CA ASN A 1125 -49.31 -8.70 -26.37
C ASN A 1125 -48.97 -9.69 -25.23
N GLY A 1126 -47.87 -9.45 -24.50
CA GLY A 1126 -47.39 -10.33 -23.43
C GLY A 1126 -46.70 -11.60 -23.91
N ARG A 1127 -46.39 -11.72 -25.22
CA ARG A 1127 -45.65 -12.87 -25.75
C ARG A 1127 -44.18 -12.72 -25.42
N ILE A 1128 -43.55 -13.83 -25.04
CA ILE A 1128 -42.13 -13.85 -24.68
C ILE A 1128 -41.29 -13.68 -25.96
N LEU A 1129 -40.55 -12.59 -26.04
CA LEU A 1129 -39.54 -12.32 -27.07
C LEU A 1129 -38.20 -12.96 -26.71
N LYS A 1130 -37.86 -12.97 -25.41
CA LYS A 1130 -36.62 -13.55 -24.88
C LYS A 1130 -36.84 -14.06 -23.47
N LYS A 1131 -36.33 -15.26 -23.18
CA LYS A 1131 -36.23 -15.82 -21.83
C LYS A 1131 -34.76 -16.07 -21.51
N ILE A 1132 -34.33 -15.66 -20.33
CA ILE A 1132 -32.96 -15.83 -19.84
C ILE A 1132 -33.03 -16.68 -18.60
N CYS A 1133 -32.35 -17.82 -18.64
CA CYS A 1133 -32.16 -18.67 -17.49
C CYS A 1133 -30.76 -18.47 -16.92
N TYR A 1134 -30.67 -18.39 -15.60
CA TYR A 1134 -29.40 -18.35 -14.88
C TYR A 1134 -29.22 -19.67 -14.13
N ASN A 1135 -28.26 -20.48 -14.55
CA ASN A 1135 -27.92 -21.74 -13.89
C ASN A 1135 -26.61 -21.58 -13.11
N TYR A 1136 -26.69 -21.65 -11.78
CA TYR A 1136 -25.51 -21.79 -10.93
C TYR A 1136 -25.38 -23.25 -10.51
N ALA A 1137 -24.20 -23.85 -10.73
CA ALA A 1137 -23.84 -25.16 -10.21
C ALA A 1137 -24.89 -26.27 -10.44
N GLY A 1138 -25.41 -26.41 -11.66
CA GLY A 1138 -26.25 -27.55 -12.02
C GLY A 1138 -27.67 -27.53 -11.42
N GLN A 1139 -28.15 -26.38 -10.95
CA GLN A 1139 -29.56 -26.23 -10.58
C GLN A 1139 -30.45 -26.55 -11.79
N PRO A 1140 -31.49 -27.40 -11.64
CA PRO A 1140 -32.48 -27.59 -12.69
C PRO A 1140 -33.28 -26.31 -12.86
N VAL A 1141 -32.94 -25.52 -13.88
CA VAL A 1141 -33.68 -24.30 -14.25
C VAL A 1141 -34.68 -24.66 -15.35
N ASN A 1142 -35.97 -24.43 -15.11
CA ASN A 1142 -36.99 -24.68 -16.13
C ASN A 1142 -36.96 -23.58 -17.20
N CYS A 1143 -36.24 -23.87 -18.29
CA CYS A 1143 -36.04 -22.97 -19.41
C CYS A 1143 -37.03 -23.15 -20.57
N ASN A 1144 -38.06 -24.00 -20.37
CA ASN A 1144 -39.11 -24.20 -21.36
C ASN A 1144 -40.06 -23.01 -21.47
#